data_AF-A0A8T0A4F2-F1
#
_entry.id   AF-A0A8T0A4F2-F1
#
_cell.length_a   1.000
_cell.length_b   1.000
_cell.length_c   1.000
_cell.angle_alpha   90.00
_cell.angle_beta   90.00
_cell.angle_gamma   90.00
#
_symmetry.space_group_name_H-M   'P 1'
#
loop_
_entity.id
_entity.type
_entity.pdbx_description
1 polymer ?
#
loop_
_entity_poly.entity_id
_entity_poly.type
_entity_poly.pdbx_seq_one_letter_code
_entity_poly.pdbx_strand_id
1 'polypeptide(L)'
;MLSKELKVGVYGGEDEDDPLVEHPLNGRANGVIDTDLDLRCGLQLRLLVPVTIFESVYESPEFDGPEESIMGLLRLLCCLSLFFICAGASMIETLHKIEDLKSRKFGHEYPHHGLLLLHWLANHISIGPSEEILLHFEPARRDYGFQTYESTNNTALPNLEDSEDSVYYSLGSLSSVAIRTKLPPYVTQDYYNALENTKRDLDRIVLQIQRSNPRQADKVYITQVVTKDSEDYDPNEIFEISPKLLAQVQFLKTSLDLIQILESHVTNTQTSDDPRLAMSKEQLLHHLKYSDKHLQTIFEDQSLRWLLSLAGYNIENRLNIHKNTWLCSPDNLNQQEQITSDPKTLCEGQHPVKLELKSTENGYARLIWSGLPKNMLTINTTIVIFSSDTSSDISTFAAVKSSGSYDTYWALNHGIQPRLVQFRFGFEFGFVGLRYAVIWRGPQFDEANRVLPTDITGYNASLQLFTRNGYACARIYIRRSFSDFKTAFANAWVSFYTSENDQNKKYTQYEWVTKFKKGVDTKEYHIYEYMSSMSIAPGVQARLMLSDDSIYSLIFTSKASVMARTTPWETRRRQEDTETAALRVHAVYSGFKMMRQGLPYGVLFNLILTCTSAIQTLKDITDLKNATMTMKSFPRHGLILLHWFANNVAINSSGDMQLTFDVGQGSFGLHCYKDSAQTAPFESSQSHYYSLGDLACRTARMFPFYVTHDFHNSVDSSQKNLDRILIQVQKNNPRNIEKVFIVEYKGQGCRYDPEYAYEISTQLLTQIKALGSDIGCDPNDPRLNFSLCEFLNYQQKAAKVLMVYPETRGLEWFLPLAGYDMDSRFNNFSQASFCALQINGDTIDICSSPSNRISDVIPNKAKLEVKSTSGGYAKITWSGIPENVARMKLDIGIYKSRTNTDPLEFYPLNGMTHGSQQTKVPLNPGLQVRLLQSRRVSSYVFFGTTYYTTVWKGPEFHEANKVPPVNIRGYQSSLQLYTEDGYASARLYIHKSFVNWKNVFDKAWVGFYTSDAANNEQYKTHEWCTNFKSSKNDCSLDYEIYQYKSSLSIGPGVQARFLLTTNYGTSITPFRKQDAI
;
A
#
# COMPACT_ATOMS: atom_id res chain seq x y z
N MET A 1 -37.49 -27.48 11.76
CA MET A 1 -38.79 -28.09 12.09
C MET A 1 -39.89 -27.14 11.64
N LEU A 2 -40.53 -27.37 10.50
CA LEU A 2 -41.71 -26.60 10.10
C LEU A 2 -42.95 -27.29 10.65
N SER A 3 -43.62 -26.65 11.61
CA SER A 3 -44.91 -27.10 12.14
C SER A 3 -45.94 -27.19 11.01
N LYS A 4 -46.85 -28.16 11.06
CA LYS A 4 -47.99 -28.26 10.14
C LYS A 4 -48.94 -27.05 10.23
N GLU A 5 -48.80 -26.23 11.27
CA GLU A 5 -49.69 -25.09 11.57
C GLU A 5 -49.18 -23.73 11.05
N LEU A 6 -48.01 -23.68 10.42
CA LEU A 6 -47.50 -22.44 9.81
C LEU A 6 -48.27 -22.11 8.53
N LYS A 7 -48.66 -20.84 8.39
CA LYS A 7 -49.30 -20.30 7.19
C LYS A 7 -48.46 -19.17 6.58
N VAL A 8 -48.71 -18.84 5.33
CA VAL A 8 -48.20 -17.64 4.65
C VAL A 8 -49.38 -16.78 4.25
N GLY A 9 -49.35 -15.50 4.61
CA GLY A 9 -50.33 -14.48 4.21
C GLY A 9 -49.75 -13.53 3.17
N VAL A 10 -50.59 -13.09 2.22
CA VAL A 10 -50.30 -12.02 1.26
C VAL A 10 -50.98 -10.74 1.75
N TYR A 11 -50.24 -9.64 1.87
CA TYR A 11 -50.71 -8.36 2.41
C TYR A 11 -50.68 -7.26 1.35
N GLY A 12 -51.62 -6.30 1.41
CA GLY A 12 -51.73 -5.21 0.45
C GLY A 12 -50.69 -4.08 0.60
N GLY A 13 -50.05 -3.97 1.77
CA GLY A 13 -49.04 -2.97 2.08
C GLY A 13 -48.38 -3.17 3.46
N GLU A 14 -47.44 -2.32 3.85
CA GLU A 14 -46.66 -2.48 5.09
C GLU A 14 -47.50 -2.34 6.37
N ASP A 15 -48.56 -1.52 6.34
CA ASP A 15 -49.38 -1.17 7.50
C ASP A 15 -50.73 -1.92 7.59
N GLU A 16 -50.96 -2.94 6.76
CA GLU A 16 -52.18 -3.77 6.86
C GLU A 16 -51.97 -4.93 7.84
N ASP A 17 -52.86 -5.01 8.83
CA ASP A 17 -52.83 -6.05 9.87
C ASP A 17 -53.46 -7.38 9.41
N ASP A 18 -54.41 -7.33 8.47
CA ASP A 18 -55.12 -8.49 7.95
C ASP A 18 -54.61 -8.93 6.55
N PRO A 19 -54.35 -10.22 6.32
CA PRO A 19 -53.91 -10.72 5.02
C PRO A 19 -55.07 -10.76 4.01
N LEU A 20 -54.79 -10.38 2.76
CA LEU A 20 -55.71 -10.49 1.63
C LEU A 20 -56.06 -11.95 1.31
N VAL A 21 -55.08 -12.85 1.46
CA VAL A 21 -55.22 -14.30 1.30
C VAL A 21 -54.19 -15.01 2.20
N GLU A 22 -54.59 -16.14 2.81
CA GLU A 22 -53.71 -17.02 3.59
C GLU A 22 -53.65 -18.43 3.00
N HIS A 23 -52.47 -19.06 3.06
CA HIS A 23 -52.29 -20.46 2.69
C HIS A 23 -51.44 -21.25 3.70
N PRO A 24 -51.85 -22.47 4.07
CA PRO A 24 -51.06 -23.31 4.97
C PRO A 24 -49.84 -23.91 4.27
N LEU A 25 -48.69 -23.93 4.95
CA LEU A 25 -47.45 -24.50 4.42
C LEU A 25 -47.37 -26.03 4.57
N ASN A 26 -48.19 -26.63 5.45
CA ASN A 26 -48.31 -28.08 5.63
C ASN A 26 -46.96 -28.82 5.81
N GLY A 27 -45.97 -28.18 6.44
CA GLY A 27 -44.64 -28.76 6.70
C GLY A 27 -43.70 -28.80 5.49
N ARG A 28 -44.05 -28.17 4.35
CA ARG A 28 -43.16 -28.04 3.19
C ARG A 28 -42.26 -26.81 3.35
N ALA A 29 -40.96 -26.99 3.14
CA ALA A 29 -39.99 -25.89 3.18
C ALA A 29 -40.05 -24.99 1.93
N ASN A 30 -40.46 -25.57 0.78
CA ASN A 30 -40.47 -24.91 -0.52
C ASN A 30 -41.74 -25.32 -1.28
N GLY A 31 -42.37 -24.40 -2.02
CA GLY A 31 -43.55 -24.67 -2.84
C GLY A 31 -43.99 -23.45 -3.64
N VAL A 32 -44.89 -23.66 -4.61
CA VAL A 32 -45.54 -22.60 -5.40
C VAL A 32 -47.03 -22.64 -5.10
N ILE A 33 -47.64 -21.46 -4.90
CA ILE A 33 -49.05 -21.29 -4.59
C ILE A 33 -49.62 -20.35 -5.64
N ASP A 34 -50.58 -20.84 -6.43
CA ASP A 34 -51.31 -20.02 -7.39
C ASP A 34 -52.47 -19.33 -6.67
N THR A 35 -52.60 -18.03 -6.87
CA THR A 35 -53.63 -17.19 -6.25
C THR A 35 -54.31 -16.32 -7.31
N ASP A 36 -55.61 -16.10 -7.16
CA ASP A 36 -56.43 -15.29 -8.06
C ASP A 36 -56.29 -13.76 -7.81
N LEU A 37 -55.30 -13.33 -7.01
CA LEU A 37 -55.04 -11.92 -6.75
C LEU A 37 -54.37 -11.22 -7.95
N ASP A 38 -54.91 -10.06 -8.34
CA ASP A 38 -54.29 -9.16 -9.30
C ASP A 38 -52.91 -8.68 -8.79
N LEU A 39 -51.87 -8.83 -9.61
CA LEU A 39 -50.53 -8.29 -9.33
C LEU A 39 -50.55 -6.76 -9.32
N ARG A 40 -50.36 -6.16 -8.13
CA ARG A 40 -50.27 -4.71 -7.90
C ARG A 40 -49.02 -4.36 -7.09
N CYS A 41 -48.54 -3.12 -7.21
CA CYS A 41 -47.41 -2.64 -6.40
C CYS A 41 -47.79 -2.57 -4.92
N GLY A 42 -46.93 -3.10 -4.04
CA GLY A 42 -47.11 -3.07 -2.59
C GLY A 42 -47.37 -4.42 -1.93
N LEU A 43 -47.63 -5.49 -2.70
CA LEU A 43 -47.90 -6.81 -2.15
C LEU A 43 -46.70 -7.39 -1.38
N GLN A 44 -46.93 -7.86 -0.14
CA GLN A 44 -45.90 -8.49 0.71
C GLN A 44 -46.33 -9.90 1.16
N LEU A 45 -45.34 -10.80 1.29
CA LEU A 45 -45.54 -12.14 1.86
C LEU A 45 -45.04 -12.17 3.30
N ARG A 46 -45.88 -12.60 4.24
CA ARG A 46 -45.52 -12.73 5.66
C ARG A 46 -45.82 -14.15 6.16
N LEU A 47 -44.93 -14.68 7.00
CA LEU A 47 -45.10 -15.99 7.63
C LEU A 47 -45.89 -15.83 8.93
N LEU A 48 -47.00 -16.55 9.06
CA LEU A 48 -47.90 -16.50 10.21
C LEU A 48 -47.62 -17.68 11.14
N VAL A 49 -47.34 -17.38 12.41
CA VAL A 49 -47.12 -18.35 13.48
C VAL A 49 -48.30 -18.25 14.45
N PRO A 50 -49.01 -19.35 14.76
CA PRO A 50 -50.12 -19.29 15.71
C PRO A 50 -49.60 -18.93 17.10
N VAL A 51 -50.15 -17.86 17.69
CA VAL A 51 -49.96 -17.49 19.10
C VAL A 51 -51.16 -18.02 19.88
N THR A 52 -50.91 -18.92 20.83
CA THR A 52 -51.94 -19.36 21.79
C THR A 52 -51.95 -18.38 22.96
N ILE A 53 -53.05 -17.63 23.10
CA ILE A 53 -53.28 -16.72 24.23
C ILE A 53 -53.96 -17.53 25.35
N PHE A 54 -53.35 -17.58 26.53
CA PHE A 54 -54.04 -18.00 27.76
C PHE A 54 -54.76 -16.78 28.33
N GLU A 55 -56.08 -16.73 28.21
CA GLU A 55 -56.92 -15.83 29.00
C GLU A 55 -57.16 -16.46 30.38
N SER A 56 -56.60 -15.85 31.43
CA SER A 56 -57.03 -16.11 32.80
C SER A 56 -58.17 -15.16 33.15
N VAL A 57 -59.38 -15.69 33.23
CA VAL A 57 -60.58 -15.02 33.75
C VAL A 57 -60.41 -14.85 35.27
N TYR A 58 -60.42 -13.60 35.74
CA TYR A 58 -60.59 -13.28 37.16
C TYR A 58 -62.07 -12.93 37.39
N GLU A 59 -62.81 -13.86 38.01
CA GLU A 59 -64.09 -13.57 38.65
C GLU A 59 -63.85 -13.21 40.13
N SER A 60 -64.42 -12.07 40.52
CA SER A 60 -64.48 -11.59 41.90
C SER A 60 -65.46 -12.42 42.73
N PRO A 61 -65.17 -12.66 44.02
CA PRO A 61 -66.22 -12.73 45.03
C PRO A 61 -66.02 -11.67 46.12
N GLU A 62 -67.07 -10.90 46.38
CA GLU A 62 -67.28 -10.23 47.66
C GLU A 62 -67.35 -11.27 48.79
N PHE A 63 -66.82 -10.99 49.98
CA PHE A 63 -67.54 -11.20 51.25
C PHE A 63 -66.82 -10.55 52.45
N ASP A 64 -67.66 -10.07 53.37
CA ASP A 64 -67.40 -9.37 54.64
C ASP A 64 -66.50 -10.12 55.66
N GLY A 65 -65.95 -9.34 56.62
CA GLY A 65 -65.05 -9.75 57.73
C GLY A 65 -65.64 -10.71 58.80
N PRO A 66 -65.16 -10.74 60.07
CA PRO A 66 -64.21 -9.86 60.76
C PRO A 66 -63.08 -10.54 61.58
N GLU A 67 -62.15 -9.68 62.02
CA GLU A 67 -61.31 -9.69 63.24
C GLU A 67 -61.17 -10.98 64.08
N GLU A 68 -59.98 -11.61 64.04
CA GLU A 68 -59.24 -12.15 65.22
C GLU A 68 -57.94 -12.87 64.77
N SER A 69 -56.86 -12.13 64.42
CA SER A 69 -55.51 -12.72 64.28
C SER A 69 -54.37 -11.69 64.18
N ILE A 70 -54.60 -10.43 64.57
CA ILE A 70 -53.68 -9.32 64.23
C ILE A 70 -52.33 -9.41 64.98
N MET A 71 -52.27 -10.12 66.12
CA MET A 71 -51.04 -10.23 66.94
C MET A 71 -50.12 -11.41 66.58
N GLY A 72 -50.62 -12.45 65.90
CA GLY A 72 -49.80 -13.55 65.37
C GLY A 72 -49.24 -13.23 63.99
N LEU A 73 -50.04 -12.54 63.16
CA LEU A 73 -49.63 -12.09 61.84
C LEU A 73 -48.55 -11.02 61.91
N LEU A 74 -48.57 -10.08 62.87
CA LEU A 74 -47.55 -9.04 62.97
C LEU A 74 -46.16 -9.57 63.35
N ARG A 75 -46.05 -10.62 64.16
CA ARG A 75 -44.74 -11.23 64.47
C ARG A 75 -44.21 -12.05 63.31
N LEU A 76 -45.07 -12.74 62.57
CA LEU A 76 -44.67 -13.48 61.38
C LEU A 76 -44.33 -12.53 60.22
N LEU A 77 -45.09 -11.45 60.04
CA LEU A 77 -44.81 -10.38 59.09
C LEU A 77 -43.59 -9.55 59.47
N CYS A 78 -43.32 -9.30 60.76
CA CYS A 78 -42.07 -8.66 61.18
C CYS A 78 -40.85 -9.57 61.00
N CYS A 79 -40.98 -10.88 61.24
CA CYS A 79 -39.89 -11.83 60.99
C CYS A 79 -39.70 -12.08 59.48
N LEU A 80 -40.77 -12.15 58.68
CA LEU A 80 -40.70 -12.21 57.23
C LEU A 80 -40.21 -10.88 56.64
N SER A 81 -40.59 -9.72 57.19
CA SER A 81 -40.05 -8.43 56.76
C SER A 81 -38.59 -8.29 57.19
N LEU A 82 -38.16 -8.79 58.36
CA LEU A 82 -36.74 -8.84 58.73
C LEU A 82 -35.94 -9.85 57.87
N PHE A 83 -36.57 -10.95 57.42
CA PHE A 83 -35.96 -11.88 56.44
C PHE A 83 -35.89 -11.28 55.02
N PHE A 84 -36.90 -10.51 54.60
CA PHE A 84 -36.93 -9.82 53.31
C PHE A 84 -36.10 -8.52 53.30
N ILE A 85 -35.90 -7.85 54.44
CA ILE A 85 -35.06 -6.65 54.58
C ILE A 85 -33.56 -7.02 54.68
N CYS A 86 -33.22 -8.27 55.04
CA CYS A 86 -31.85 -8.78 54.96
C CYS A 86 -31.49 -9.45 53.61
N ALA A 87 -32.43 -9.53 52.65
CA ALA A 87 -32.23 -10.16 51.34
C ALA A 87 -31.92 -9.16 50.19
N GLY A 88 -31.65 -7.89 50.51
CA GLY A 88 -31.50 -6.79 49.55
C GLY A 88 -30.07 -6.48 49.07
N ALA A 89 -29.06 -7.23 49.49
CA ALA A 89 -27.73 -7.15 48.88
C ALA A 89 -27.58 -8.36 47.96
N SER A 90 -27.58 -8.17 46.63
CA SER A 90 -27.22 -9.26 45.73
C SER A 90 -25.74 -9.61 46.00
N MET A 91 -25.52 -10.71 46.72
CA MET A 91 -24.18 -11.19 46.99
C MET A 91 -23.64 -11.76 45.67
N ILE A 92 -22.66 -11.07 45.06
CA ILE A 92 -21.99 -11.56 43.86
C ILE A 92 -21.33 -12.90 44.20
N GLU A 93 -21.66 -13.95 43.44
CA GLU A 93 -21.09 -15.27 43.62
C GLU A 93 -19.57 -15.23 43.35
N THR A 94 -18.78 -15.86 44.25
CA THR A 94 -17.32 -15.96 44.12
C THR A 94 -16.93 -17.34 43.57
N LEU A 95 -16.11 -17.36 42.51
CA LEU A 95 -15.57 -18.58 41.91
C LEU A 95 -14.19 -18.90 42.51
N HIS A 96 -14.04 -20.13 42.98
CA HIS A 96 -12.89 -20.57 43.78
C HIS A 96 -11.91 -21.47 43.05
N LYS A 97 -12.37 -22.17 42.00
CA LYS A 97 -11.55 -23.12 41.22
C LYS A 97 -11.93 -23.08 39.74
N ILE A 98 -11.04 -23.59 38.88
CA ILE A 98 -11.26 -23.64 37.42
C ILE A 98 -12.55 -24.40 37.05
N GLU A 99 -12.89 -25.45 37.81
CA GLU A 99 -14.13 -26.22 37.61
C GLU A 99 -15.40 -25.36 37.69
N ASP A 100 -15.40 -24.31 38.53
CA ASP A 100 -16.55 -23.43 38.73
C ASP A 100 -16.87 -22.59 37.47
N LEU A 101 -15.92 -22.50 36.54
CA LEU A 101 -16.10 -21.84 35.25
C LEU A 101 -16.98 -22.67 34.31
N LYS A 102 -16.99 -24.02 34.40
CA LYS A 102 -17.67 -24.90 33.42
C LYS A 102 -19.16 -24.60 33.21
N SER A 103 -19.83 -24.09 34.23
CA SER A 103 -21.27 -23.78 34.20
C SER A 103 -21.57 -22.33 33.79
N ARG A 104 -20.57 -21.54 33.39
CA ARG A 104 -20.70 -20.11 33.06
C ARG A 104 -20.64 -19.89 31.56
N LYS A 105 -21.12 -18.73 31.09
CA LYS A 105 -21.06 -18.36 29.66
C LYS A 105 -19.72 -17.77 29.25
N PHE A 106 -19.02 -17.14 30.20
CA PHE A 106 -17.82 -16.33 29.99
C PHE A 106 -16.69 -17.07 29.25
N GLY A 107 -16.53 -16.81 27.94
CA GLY A 107 -15.41 -17.36 27.17
C GLY A 107 -15.49 -18.83 26.72
N HIS A 108 -16.64 -19.51 26.83
CA HIS A 108 -16.73 -20.97 26.60
C HIS A 108 -16.85 -21.41 25.13
N GLU A 109 -17.17 -20.50 24.22
CA GLU A 109 -17.32 -20.83 22.79
C GLU A 109 -16.73 -19.75 21.89
N TYR A 110 -16.28 -20.13 20.70
CA TYR A 110 -15.90 -19.15 19.68
C TYR A 110 -17.10 -18.25 19.33
N PRO A 111 -16.95 -16.92 19.22
CA PRO A 111 -15.72 -16.12 19.32
C PRO A 111 -15.55 -15.39 20.68
N HIS A 112 -16.14 -15.89 21.77
CA HIS A 112 -15.91 -15.35 23.10
C HIS A 112 -14.44 -15.48 23.50
N HIS A 113 -13.90 -14.44 24.13
CA HIS A 113 -12.49 -14.31 24.49
C HIS A 113 -12.26 -14.27 26.02
N GLY A 114 -13.31 -14.40 26.83
CA GLY A 114 -13.26 -14.34 28.29
C GLY A 114 -12.23 -15.27 28.94
N LEU A 115 -12.20 -16.56 28.60
CA LEU A 115 -11.20 -17.51 29.14
C LEU A 115 -9.78 -17.16 28.69
N LEU A 116 -9.62 -16.60 27.49
CA LEU A 116 -8.33 -16.12 26.97
C LEU A 116 -7.84 -14.90 27.76
N LEU A 117 -8.76 -14.00 28.14
CA LEU A 117 -8.49 -12.86 29.01
C LEU A 117 -8.16 -13.30 30.44
N LEU A 118 -8.86 -14.29 30.98
CA LEU A 118 -8.60 -14.80 32.33
C LEU A 118 -7.22 -15.44 32.41
N HIS A 119 -6.87 -16.25 31.41
CA HIS A 119 -5.52 -16.76 31.23
C HIS A 119 -4.49 -15.64 31.16
N TRP A 120 -4.77 -14.60 30.38
CA TRP A 120 -3.90 -13.45 30.26
C TRP A 120 -3.69 -12.76 31.61
N LEU A 121 -4.78 -12.41 32.32
CA LEU A 121 -4.73 -11.69 33.59
C LEU A 121 -3.93 -12.48 34.62
N ALA A 122 -4.29 -13.76 34.85
CA ALA A 122 -3.62 -14.62 35.82
C ALA A 122 -2.11 -14.65 35.58
N ASN A 123 -1.68 -14.57 34.33
CA ASN A 123 -0.28 -14.62 33.95
C ASN A 123 0.47 -13.29 33.98
N HIS A 124 -0.21 -12.18 34.32
CA HIS A 124 0.34 -10.82 34.43
C HIS A 124 0.13 -10.19 35.83
N ILE A 125 -0.16 -11.02 36.81
CA ILE A 125 -0.27 -10.67 38.23
C ILE A 125 0.62 -11.59 39.07
N SER A 126 0.87 -11.19 40.31
CA SER A 126 1.38 -12.07 41.36
C SER A 126 0.37 -12.14 42.49
N ILE A 127 0.23 -13.31 43.10
CA ILE A 127 -0.60 -13.50 44.29
C ILE A 127 0.35 -13.59 45.47
N GLY A 128 0.22 -12.66 46.40
CA GLY A 128 1.06 -12.63 47.58
C GLY A 128 0.63 -13.66 48.63
N PRO A 129 1.44 -13.84 49.68
CA PRO A 129 1.20 -14.86 50.71
C PRO A 129 -0.08 -14.60 51.53
N SER A 130 -0.65 -13.40 51.50
CA SER A 130 -1.94 -13.06 52.15
C SER A 130 -3.09 -13.05 51.14
N GLU A 131 -2.92 -13.69 49.98
CA GLU A 131 -3.86 -13.71 48.85
C GLU A 131 -4.10 -12.33 48.19
N GLU A 132 -3.20 -11.36 48.41
CA GLU A 132 -3.28 -10.07 47.74
C GLU A 132 -2.92 -10.17 46.25
N ILE A 133 -3.67 -9.47 45.39
CA ILE A 133 -3.49 -9.50 43.94
C ILE A 133 -2.62 -8.31 43.52
N LEU A 134 -1.34 -8.57 43.21
CA LEU A 134 -0.36 -7.57 42.79
C LEU A 134 -0.28 -7.49 41.27
N LEU A 135 -0.49 -6.31 40.71
CA LEU A 135 -0.52 -6.03 39.27
C LEU A 135 0.87 -5.65 38.75
N HIS A 136 1.34 -6.31 37.69
CA HIS A 136 2.58 -5.91 37.00
C HIS A 136 2.39 -4.75 36.01
N PHE A 137 1.18 -4.19 35.95
CA PHE A 137 0.76 -3.08 35.11
C PHE A 137 -0.07 -2.09 35.93
N GLU A 138 -0.42 -0.96 35.32
CA GLU A 138 -1.21 0.08 35.98
C GLU A 138 -2.44 0.47 35.14
N PRO A 139 -3.66 0.06 35.56
CA PRO A 139 -4.89 0.36 34.83
C PRO A 139 -5.17 1.85 34.61
N ALA A 140 -4.77 2.70 35.57
CA ALA A 140 -4.91 4.16 35.47
C ALA A 140 -4.11 4.79 34.31
N ARG A 141 -3.01 4.14 33.87
CA ARG A 141 -2.24 4.53 32.68
C ARG A 141 -2.85 4.02 31.37
N ARG A 142 -3.92 3.23 31.44
CA ARG A 142 -4.51 2.47 30.32
C ARG A 142 -3.54 1.44 29.73
N ASP A 143 -2.71 0.86 30.58
CA ASP A 143 -1.90 -0.32 30.24
C ASP A 143 -2.84 -1.41 29.72
N TYR A 144 -2.46 -2.16 28.68
CA TYR A 144 -3.30 -3.17 28.00
C TYR A 144 -4.69 -2.71 27.49
N GLY A 145 -5.00 -1.41 27.59
CA GLY A 145 -6.30 -0.88 27.20
C GLY A 145 -7.36 -0.88 28.30
N PHE A 146 -6.98 -1.00 29.57
CA PHE A 146 -7.92 -0.79 30.68
C PHE A 146 -8.61 0.57 30.56
N GLN A 147 -9.90 0.60 30.87
CA GLN A 147 -10.73 1.81 30.89
C GLN A 147 -11.41 1.94 32.24
N THR A 148 -11.54 3.17 32.73
CA THR A 148 -12.34 3.44 33.93
C THR A 148 -13.81 3.10 33.62
N TYR A 149 -14.44 2.34 34.50
CA TYR A 149 -15.87 2.07 34.45
C TYR A 149 -16.58 3.00 35.44
N GLU A 150 -17.50 3.80 34.92
CA GLU A 150 -18.37 4.70 35.70
C GLU A 150 -19.80 4.25 35.44
N SER A 151 -20.46 3.61 36.42
CA SER A 151 -21.86 3.22 36.25
C SER A 151 -22.72 4.48 36.18
N THR A 152 -23.45 4.65 35.06
CA THR A 152 -24.26 5.86 34.85
C THR A 152 -25.70 5.70 35.33
N ASN A 153 -26.26 4.48 35.39
CA ASN A 153 -27.66 4.26 35.80
C ASN A 153 -28.02 2.81 36.27
N ASN A 154 -27.06 1.91 36.55
CA ASN A 154 -27.38 0.49 36.84
C ASN A 154 -26.43 -0.20 37.85
N THR A 155 -27.00 -0.92 38.81
CA THR A 155 -26.40 -1.46 40.05
C THR A 155 -25.67 -2.81 39.91
N ALA A 156 -25.09 -3.11 38.75
CA ALA A 156 -24.58 -4.46 38.47
C ALA A 156 -23.31 -4.82 39.28
N LEU A 157 -22.44 -3.83 39.52
CA LEU A 157 -21.31 -3.95 40.45
C LEU A 157 -21.63 -3.22 41.76
N PRO A 158 -21.01 -3.60 42.89
CA PRO A 158 -21.26 -2.97 44.18
C PRO A 158 -20.98 -1.47 44.13
N ASN A 159 -21.83 -0.66 44.76
CA ASN A 159 -21.60 0.79 44.81
C ASN A 159 -20.34 1.09 45.63
N LEU A 160 -19.54 2.06 45.19
CA LEU A 160 -18.30 2.48 45.85
C LEU A 160 -18.58 3.46 47.01
N GLU A 161 -19.67 3.25 47.74
CA GLU A 161 -20.29 4.26 48.64
C GLU A 161 -19.48 4.59 49.90
N ASP A 162 -18.37 3.91 50.20
CA ASP A 162 -17.56 4.15 51.40
C ASP A 162 -16.12 4.64 51.16
N SER A 163 -15.70 4.86 49.89
CA SER A 163 -14.34 5.35 49.63
C SER A 163 -14.21 6.09 48.30
N GLU A 164 -14.00 7.42 48.37
CA GLU A 164 -13.52 8.23 47.24
C GLU A 164 -12.15 7.74 46.69
N ASP A 165 -11.52 6.74 47.30
CA ASP A 165 -10.27 6.15 46.82
C ASP A 165 -10.48 4.94 45.90
N SER A 166 -11.65 4.29 45.87
CA SER A 166 -11.86 3.10 45.03
C SER A 166 -12.32 3.44 43.60
N VAL A 167 -11.90 2.64 42.61
CA VAL A 167 -12.22 2.78 41.18
C VAL A 167 -12.39 1.41 40.54
N TYR A 168 -13.35 1.29 39.60
CA TYR A 168 -13.44 0.14 38.70
C TYR A 168 -12.71 0.39 37.37
N TYR A 169 -11.92 -0.59 36.94
CA TYR A 169 -11.26 -0.61 35.64
C TYR A 169 -11.67 -1.84 34.84
N SER A 170 -12.24 -1.63 33.66
CA SER A 170 -12.68 -2.68 32.75
C SER A 170 -11.66 -2.98 31.65
N LEU A 171 -11.58 -4.25 31.26
CA LEU A 171 -10.75 -4.77 30.17
C LEU A 171 -11.57 -5.73 29.30
N GLY A 172 -11.26 -5.76 28.00
CA GLY A 172 -11.82 -6.74 27.07
C GLY A 172 -12.71 -6.16 25.99
N SER A 173 -12.93 -4.84 25.94
CA SER A 173 -13.69 -4.21 24.85
C SER A 173 -12.86 -4.16 23.55
N LEU A 174 -12.88 -5.24 22.78
CA LEU A 174 -12.08 -5.42 21.56
C LEU A 174 -12.59 -4.57 20.38
N SER A 175 -13.83 -4.08 20.41
CA SER A 175 -14.36 -3.12 19.44
C SER A 175 -13.61 -1.79 19.44
N SER A 176 -13.00 -1.42 20.57
CA SER A 176 -12.14 -0.23 20.67
C SER A 176 -10.74 -0.50 20.12
N VAL A 177 -10.34 0.27 19.09
CA VAL A 177 -9.00 0.19 18.45
C VAL A 177 -7.88 0.34 19.48
N ALA A 178 -8.06 1.28 20.42
CA ALA A 178 -7.09 1.62 21.44
C ALA A 178 -6.86 0.51 22.48
N ILE A 179 -7.81 -0.42 22.60
CA ILE A 179 -7.74 -1.57 23.52
C ILE A 179 -7.17 -2.79 22.79
N ARG A 180 -7.79 -3.20 21.68
CA ARG A 180 -7.45 -4.46 21.00
C ARG A 180 -5.99 -4.53 20.53
N THR A 181 -5.37 -3.41 20.16
CA THR A 181 -3.98 -3.40 19.70
C THR A 181 -3.00 -3.79 20.81
N LYS A 182 -3.32 -3.44 22.06
CA LYS A 182 -2.45 -3.63 23.24
C LYS A 182 -2.52 -5.03 23.85
N LEU A 183 -3.57 -5.79 23.57
CA LEU A 183 -3.71 -7.18 24.03
C LEU A 183 -2.93 -8.16 23.12
N PRO A 184 -2.51 -9.33 23.64
CA PRO A 184 -1.75 -10.28 22.85
C PRO A 184 -2.60 -10.90 21.72
N PRO A 185 -1.96 -11.38 20.64
CA PRO A 185 -2.67 -11.94 19.48
C PRO A 185 -3.64 -13.06 19.84
N TYR A 186 -3.27 -13.99 20.73
CA TYR A 186 -4.14 -15.12 21.06
C TYR A 186 -5.48 -14.72 21.70
N VAL A 187 -5.59 -13.51 22.28
CA VAL A 187 -6.85 -12.98 22.83
C VAL A 187 -7.69 -12.28 21.74
N THR A 188 -7.04 -11.66 20.76
CA THR A 188 -7.68 -10.75 19.77
C THR A 188 -7.93 -11.41 18.42
N GLN A 189 -7.29 -12.55 18.15
CA GLN A 189 -7.31 -13.24 16.88
C GLN A 189 -8.73 -13.65 16.44
N ASP A 190 -9.50 -14.19 17.38
CA ASP A 190 -10.87 -14.66 17.10
C ASP A 190 -11.83 -13.49 16.87
N TYR A 191 -11.63 -12.35 17.54
CA TYR A 191 -12.36 -11.11 17.26
C TYR A 191 -12.18 -10.64 15.80
N TYR A 192 -10.96 -10.70 15.27
CA TYR A 192 -10.70 -10.30 13.89
C TYR A 192 -11.32 -11.27 12.87
N ASN A 193 -11.26 -12.58 13.15
CA ASN A 193 -11.73 -13.60 12.21
C ASN A 193 -13.24 -13.87 12.30
N ALA A 194 -13.94 -13.33 13.30
CA ALA A 194 -15.38 -13.47 13.49
C ALA A 194 -16.17 -12.20 13.11
N LEU A 195 -15.78 -11.49 12.05
CA LEU A 195 -16.31 -10.14 11.72
C LEU A 195 -17.84 -10.02 11.69
N GLU A 196 -18.51 -11.05 11.19
CA GLU A 196 -19.97 -11.11 11.05
C GLU A 196 -20.68 -11.61 12.32
N ASN A 197 -19.94 -12.09 13.32
CA ASN A 197 -20.51 -12.58 14.57
C ASN A 197 -20.65 -11.45 15.59
N THR A 198 -21.87 -11.24 16.08
CA THR A 198 -22.19 -10.18 17.05
C THR A 198 -21.65 -10.46 18.46
N LYS A 199 -21.34 -11.72 18.79
CA LYS A 199 -20.86 -12.14 20.12
C LYS A 199 -19.37 -11.95 20.39
N ARG A 200 -18.59 -11.51 19.40
CA ARG A 200 -17.10 -11.48 19.45
C ARG A 200 -16.48 -10.47 20.42
N ASP A 201 -17.29 -9.66 21.10
CA ASP A 201 -16.82 -8.60 22.00
C ASP A 201 -17.71 -8.46 23.25
N LEU A 202 -18.18 -9.58 23.80
CA LEU A 202 -19.07 -9.57 24.96
C LEU A 202 -18.31 -9.61 26.30
N ASP A 203 -17.25 -10.40 26.40
CA ASP A 203 -16.61 -10.71 27.67
C ASP A 203 -15.78 -9.53 28.24
N ARG A 204 -15.84 -9.34 29.56
CA ARG A 204 -15.12 -8.29 30.30
C ARG A 204 -14.48 -8.83 31.57
N ILE A 205 -13.30 -8.31 31.90
CA ILE A 205 -12.71 -8.42 33.23
C ILE A 205 -12.75 -7.04 33.87
N VAL A 206 -13.22 -6.96 35.12
CA VAL A 206 -13.27 -5.71 35.87
C VAL A 206 -12.41 -5.83 37.13
N LEU A 207 -11.53 -4.87 37.34
CA LEU A 207 -10.69 -4.76 38.54
C LEU A 207 -11.22 -3.65 39.43
N GLN A 208 -11.36 -3.93 40.72
CA GLN A 208 -11.52 -2.91 41.74
C GLN A 208 -10.14 -2.54 42.30
N ILE A 209 -9.78 -1.26 42.26
CA ILE A 209 -8.45 -0.77 42.64
C ILE A 209 -8.59 0.50 43.49
N GLN A 210 -7.77 0.61 44.53
CA GLN A 210 -7.59 1.84 45.29
C GLN A 210 -6.62 2.80 44.58
N ARG A 211 -7.00 4.08 44.40
CA ARG A 211 -6.15 5.11 43.79
C ARG A 211 -4.88 5.34 44.61
N SER A 212 -4.93 5.15 45.93
CA SER A 212 -3.74 5.20 46.80
C SER A 212 -2.76 4.04 46.54
N ASN A 213 -3.25 2.89 46.09
CA ASN A 213 -2.45 1.69 45.80
C ASN A 213 -2.76 1.12 44.39
N PRO A 214 -2.36 1.83 43.32
CA PRO A 214 -2.79 1.52 41.94
C PRO A 214 -2.20 0.23 41.35
N ARG A 215 -1.29 -0.44 42.10
CA ARG A 215 -0.63 -1.70 41.72
C ARG A 215 -1.22 -2.92 42.44
N GLN A 216 -2.29 -2.76 43.20
CA GLN A 216 -2.98 -3.85 43.87
C GLN A 216 -4.46 -3.82 43.49
N ALA A 217 -5.00 -4.97 43.12
CA ALA A 217 -6.43 -5.14 42.94
C ALA A 217 -7.04 -5.66 44.25
N ASP A 218 -8.10 -5.00 44.71
CA ASP A 218 -8.90 -5.46 45.85
C ASP A 218 -9.78 -6.63 45.44
N LYS A 219 -10.38 -6.52 44.25
CA LYS A 219 -11.29 -7.53 43.69
C LYS A 219 -11.15 -7.64 42.17
N VAL A 220 -11.43 -8.84 41.67
CA VAL A 220 -11.46 -9.17 40.25
C VAL A 220 -12.84 -9.75 39.93
N TYR A 221 -13.47 -9.23 38.89
CA TYR A 221 -14.75 -9.70 38.40
C TYR A 221 -14.64 -10.15 36.95
N ILE A 222 -15.38 -11.20 36.58
CA ILE A 222 -15.66 -11.55 35.19
C ILE A 222 -17.10 -11.22 34.88
N THR A 223 -17.36 -10.71 33.67
CA THR A 223 -18.71 -10.40 33.22
C THR A 223 -18.85 -10.35 31.71
N GLN A 224 -20.05 -10.05 31.23
CA GLN A 224 -20.35 -9.75 29.83
C GLN A 224 -21.21 -8.47 29.71
N VAL A 225 -21.14 -7.79 28.57
CA VAL A 225 -22.08 -6.70 28.25
C VAL A 225 -23.43 -7.27 27.78
N VAL A 226 -24.54 -6.61 28.13
CA VAL A 226 -25.91 -7.03 27.78
C VAL A 226 -26.12 -7.06 26.26
N THR A 227 -25.66 -6.01 25.59
CA THR A 227 -25.60 -5.91 24.13
C THR A 227 -24.30 -5.21 23.74
N LYS A 228 -23.89 -5.31 22.47
CA LYS A 228 -22.66 -4.69 21.99
C LYS A 228 -22.65 -3.15 22.10
N ASP A 229 -23.82 -2.54 22.08
CA ASP A 229 -24.01 -1.08 22.15
C ASP A 229 -24.28 -0.59 23.59
N SER A 230 -24.32 -1.52 24.55
CA SER A 230 -24.51 -1.23 25.98
C SER A 230 -23.17 -0.96 26.66
N GLU A 231 -23.12 0.10 27.47
CA GLU A 231 -22.01 0.34 28.40
C GLU A 231 -22.20 -0.42 29.73
N ASP A 232 -23.40 -0.97 29.97
CA ASP A 232 -23.73 -1.73 31.17
C ASP A 232 -23.43 -3.23 31.06
N TYR A 233 -23.06 -3.80 32.20
CA TYR A 233 -22.82 -5.24 32.39
C TYR A 233 -24.08 -6.00 32.75
N ASP A 234 -24.14 -7.26 32.34
CA ASP A 234 -25.25 -8.17 32.64
C ASP A 234 -25.19 -8.58 34.12
N PRO A 235 -26.14 -8.12 34.98
CA PRO A 235 -26.10 -8.39 36.41
C PRO A 235 -26.25 -9.87 36.76
N ASN A 236 -26.76 -10.71 35.85
CA ASN A 236 -26.91 -12.16 36.06
C ASN A 236 -25.64 -12.93 35.70
N GLU A 237 -24.69 -12.28 35.04
CA GLU A 237 -23.46 -12.89 34.53
C GLU A 237 -22.26 -12.08 35.04
N ILE A 238 -22.27 -11.74 36.34
CA ILE A 238 -21.14 -11.15 37.07
C ILE A 238 -20.71 -12.13 38.16
N PHE A 239 -19.43 -12.45 38.18
CA PHE A 239 -18.84 -13.32 39.19
C PHE A 239 -17.54 -12.73 39.72
N GLU A 240 -17.32 -12.81 41.03
CA GLU A 240 -16.05 -12.46 41.67
C GLU A 240 -15.08 -13.64 41.49
N ILE A 241 -13.83 -13.35 41.12
CA ILE A 241 -12.78 -14.37 40.97
C ILE A 241 -11.87 -14.33 42.19
N SER A 242 -11.80 -15.46 42.89
CA SER A 242 -10.90 -15.56 44.04
C SER A 242 -9.41 -15.62 43.61
N PRO A 243 -8.48 -15.20 44.49
CA PRO A 243 -7.05 -15.38 44.28
C PRO A 243 -6.66 -16.85 44.05
N LYS A 244 -7.33 -17.80 44.72
CA LYS A 244 -7.07 -19.24 44.55
C LYS A 244 -7.30 -19.72 43.12
N LEU A 245 -8.38 -19.27 42.48
CA LEU A 245 -8.66 -19.61 41.08
C LEU A 245 -7.54 -19.06 40.18
N LEU A 246 -7.13 -17.80 40.37
CA LEU A 246 -6.04 -17.18 39.61
C LEU A 246 -4.72 -17.94 39.79
N ALA A 247 -4.42 -18.42 41.01
CA ALA A 247 -3.26 -19.25 41.29
C ALA A 247 -3.33 -20.60 40.54
N GLN A 248 -4.51 -21.25 40.51
CA GLN A 248 -4.69 -22.48 39.73
C GLN A 248 -4.39 -22.28 38.25
N VAL A 249 -4.82 -21.16 37.66
CA VAL A 249 -4.52 -20.83 36.26
C VAL A 249 -3.00 -20.63 36.07
N GLN A 250 -2.32 -19.96 37.01
CA GLN A 250 -0.86 -19.79 36.97
C GLN A 250 -0.11 -21.13 37.07
N PHE A 251 -0.58 -22.07 37.89
CA PHE A 251 0.05 -23.39 38.04
C PHE A 251 0.11 -24.17 36.73
N LEU A 252 -0.81 -23.94 35.80
CA LEU A 252 -0.83 -24.61 34.49
C LEU A 252 0.41 -24.32 33.63
N LYS A 253 1.18 -23.26 33.94
CA LYS A 253 2.48 -22.97 33.28
C LYS A 253 3.59 -23.96 33.66
N THR A 254 3.47 -24.59 34.83
CA THR A 254 4.49 -25.55 35.28
C THR A 254 4.46 -26.79 34.39
N SER A 255 5.65 -27.27 34.02
CA SER A 255 5.78 -28.47 33.18
C SER A 255 5.08 -29.65 33.83
N LEU A 256 4.31 -30.36 33.03
CA LEU A 256 3.56 -31.52 33.48
C LEU A 256 4.52 -32.69 33.78
N ASP A 257 4.67 -33.08 35.05
CA ASP A 257 5.30 -34.34 35.39
C ASP A 257 4.26 -35.47 35.35
N LEU A 258 4.22 -36.17 34.22
CA LEU A 258 3.30 -37.29 34.01
C LEU A 258 3.53 -38.42 35.04
N ILE A 259 4.75 -38.58 35.56
CA ILE A 259 5.06 -39.58 36.58
C ILE A 259 4.40 -39.17 37.90
N GLN A 260 4.55 -37.91 38.30
CA GLN A 260 3.92 -37.38 39.52
C GLN A 260 2.39 -37.47 39.49
N ILE A 261 1.75 -37.20 38.34
CA ILE A 261 0.29 -37.35 38.19
C ILE A 261 -0.13 -38.81 38.32
N LEU A 262 0.59 -39.73 37.67
CA LEU A 262 0.30 -41.16 37.75
C LEU A 262 0.56 -41.73 39.16
N GLU A 263 1.59 -41.26 39.86
CA GLU A 263 1.90 -41.62 41.24
C GLU A 263 0.84 -41.11 42.23
N SER A 264 0.34 -39.87 42.04
CA SER A 264 -0.74 -39.32 42.89
C SER A 264 -2.05 -40.12 42.80
N HIS A 265 -2.32 -40.75 41.64
CA HIS A 265 -3.44 -41.67 41.45
C HIS A 265 -3.25 -43.01 42.19
N VAL A 266 -2.00 -43.39 42.51
CA VAL A 266 -1.67 -44.61 43.26
C VAL A 266 -1.71 -44.36 44.77
N THR A 267 -1.37 -43.15 45.24
CA THR A 267 -1.25 -42.82 46.67
C THR A 267 -2.50 -42.23 47.32
N ASN A 268 -3.57 -41.94 46.55
CA ASN A 268 -4.86 -41.40 47.05
C ASN A 268 -4.74 -40.07 47.85
N THR A 269 -3.66 -39.33 47.67
CA THR A 269 -3.40 -38.06 48.37
C THR A 269 -3.96 -36.88 47.56
N GLN A 270 -5.22 -36.52 47.80
CA GLN A 270 -5.96 -35.43 47.12
C GLN A 270 -5.81 -34.04 47.80
N THR A 271 -4.60 -33.64 48.20
CA THR A 271 -4.37 -32.34 48.87
C THR A 271 -3.44 -31.43 48.08
N SER A 272 -3.55 -31.43 46.76
CA SER A 272 -2.82 -30.49 45.90
C SER A 272 -3.77 -29.48 45.26
N ASP A 273 -3.36 -28.21 45.27
CA ASP A 273 -4.09 -27.11 44.61
C ASP A 273 -3.94 -27.13 43.08
N ASP A 274 -3.08 -27.99 42.53
CA ASP A 274 -2.96 -28.19 41.08
C ASP A 274 -4.19 -28.96 40.53
N PRO A 275 -5.03 -28.31 39.70
CA PRO A 275 -6.26 -28.92 39.20
C PRO A 275 -6.00 -30.14 38.30
N ARG A 276 -4.80 -30.30 37.75
CA ARG A 276 -4.43 -31.43 36.89
C ARG A 276 -4.26 -32.74 37.68
N LEU A 277 -3.93 -32.64 38.97
CA LEU A 277 -3.78 -33.81 39.85
C LEU A 277 -5.12 -34.36 40.36
N ALA A 278 -6.18 -33.54 40.30
CA ALA A 278 -7.53 -33.93 40.71
C ALA A 278 -8.35 -34.61 39.60
N MET A 279 -7.81 -34.69 38.37
CA MET A 279 -8.50 -35.32 37.25
C MET A 279 -8.57 -36.84 37.40
N SER A 280 -9.62 -37.47 36.87
CA SER A 280 -9.65 -38.92 36.69
C SER A 280 -8.70 -39.38 35.57
N LYS A 281 -8.34 -40.66 35.58
CA LYS A 281 -7.53 -41.27 34.50
C LYS A 281 -8.16 -41.06 33.13
N GLU A 282 -9.48 -41.16 33.03
CA GLU A 282 -10.25 -40.97 31.79
C GLU A 282 -10.20 -39.51 31.34
N GLN A 283 -10.34 -38.56 32.27
CA GLN A 283 -10.24 -37.12 31.98
C GLN A 283 -8.83 -36.73 31.51
N LEU A 284 -7.79 -37.25 32.17
CA LEU A 284 -6.40 -37.05 31.76
C LEU A 284 -6.14 -37.62 30.36
N LEU A 285 -6.60 -38.86 30.11
CA LEU A 285 -6.42 -39.51 28.82
C LEU A 285 -7.19 -38.78 27.71
N HIS A 286 -8.40 -38.32 28.00
CA HIS A 286 -9.20 -37.50 27.09
C HIS A 286 -8.49 -36.17 26.78
N HIS A 287 -7.90 -35.52 27.79
CA HIS A 287 -7.12 -34.30 27.55
C HIS A 287 -5.93 -34.58 26.61
N LEU A 288 -5.08 -35.55 26.95
CA LEU A 288 -3.85 -35.83 26.20
C LEU A 288 -4.10 -36.34 24.78
N LYS A 289 -5.07 -37.24 24.59
CA LYS A 289 -5.35 -37.83 23.27
C LYS A 289 -6.27 -36.97 22.40
N TYR A 290 -7.16 -36.20 23.00
CA TYR A 290 -8.17 -35.42 22.28
C TYR A 290 -7.95 -33.92 22.46
N SER A 291 -8.06 -33.37 23.67
CA SER A 291 -8.12 -31.91 23.85
C SER A 291 -6.81 -31.21 23.42
N ASP A 292 -5.66 -31.63 23.94
CA ASP A 292 -4.36 -31.03 23.63
C ASP A 292 -3.97 -31.26 22.16
N LYS A 293 -4.21 -32.48 21.64
CA LYS A 293 -3.95 -32.83 20.24
C LYS A 293 -4.65 -31.87 19.26
N HIS A 294 -5.88 -31.46 19.57
CA HIS A 294 -6.64 -30.55 18.71
C HIS A 294 -6.33 -29.08 19.00
N LEU A 295 -6.13 -28.70 20.26
CA LEU A 295 -5.87 -27.31 20.63
C LEU A 295 -4.46 -26.87 20.24
N GLN A 296 -3.45 -27.74 20.17
CA GLN A 296 -2.06 -27.39 19.80
C GLN A 296 -1.93 -26.81 18.38
N THR A 297 -2.87 -27.13 17.48
CA THR A 297 -2.87 -26.59 16.11
C THR A 297 -3.45 -25.17 16.06
N ILE A 298 -4.13 -24.73 17.12
CA ILE A 298 -4.84 -23.45 17.23
C ILE A 298 -4.10 -22.51 18.20
N PHE A 299 -3.71 -23.01 19.37
CA PHE A 299 -3.10 -22.26 20.46
C PHE A 299 -1.72 -22.82 20.81
N GLU A 300 -0.71 -21.96 20.79
CA GLU A 300 0.69 -22.33 21.05
C GLU A 300 0.97 -22.59 22.53
N ASP A 301 0.34 -21.82 23.43
CA ASP A 301 0.57 -21.88 24.87
C ASP A 301 -0.10 -23.12 25.49
N GLN A 302 0.70 -24.01 26.07
CA GLN A 302 0.21 -25.23 26.72
C GLN A 302 -0.68 -24.96 27.94
N SER A 303 -0.35 -23.95 28.73
CA SER A 303 -1.13 -23.60 29.94
C SER A 303 -2.52 -23.07 29.57
N LEU A 304 -2.62 -22.35 28.45
CA LEU A 304 -3.91 -21.96 27.87
C LEU A 304 -4.73 -23.18 27.42
N ARG A 305 -4.11 -24.16 26.76
CA ARG A 305 -4.81 -25.38 26.31
C ARG A 305 -5.36 -26.18 27.48
N TRP A 306 -4.60 -26.28 28.56
CA TRP A 306 -5.08 -26.85 29.82
C TRP A 306 -6.26 -26.08 30.38
N LEU A 307 -6.17 -24.74 30.46
CA LEU A 307 -7.27 -23.93 30.98
C LEU A 307 -8.55 -24.13 30.17
N LEU A 308 -8.48 -24.06 28.84
CA LEU A 308 -9.64 -24.23 27.97
C LEU A 308 -10.28 -25.62 28.16
N SER A 309 -9.46 -26.66 28.26
CA SER A 309 -9.97 -28.02 28.49
C SER A 309 -10.61 -28.18 29.88
N LEU A 310 -9.96 -27.70 30.93
CA LEU A 310 -10.44 -27.80 32.32
C LEU A 310 -11.65 -26.91 32.58
N ALA A 311 -11.72 -25.75 31.95
CA ALA A 311 -12.88 -24.85 32.04
C ALA A 311 -14.04 -25.30 31.14
N GLY A 312 -13.93 -26.38 30.35
CA GLY A 312 -15.05 -26.84 29.52
C GLY A 312 -15.33 -25.97 28.30
N TYR A 313 -14.29 -25.46 27.66
CA TYR A 313 -14.38 -24.77 26.36
C TYR A 313 -14.90 -25.71 25.27
N ASN A 314 -15.70 -25.19 24.34
CA ASN A 314 -16.25 -25.95 23.21
C ASN A 314 -15.18 -26.18 22.13
N ILE A 315 -14.30 -27.15 22.37
CA ILE A 315 -13.19 -27.54 21.49
C ILE A 315 -13.69 -28.00 20.12
N GLU A 316 -14.78 -28.77 20.08
CA GLU A 316 -15.31 -29.35 18.84
C GLU A 316 -15.82 -28.27 17.88
N ASN A 317 -16.61 -27.31 18.38
CA ASN A 317 -17.06 -26.17 17.57
C ASN A 317 -15.85 -25.37 17.05
N ARG A 318 -14.86 -25.08 17.91
CA ARG A 318 -13.67 -24.33 17.51
C ARG A 318 -12.85 -25.05 16.44
N LEU A 319 -12.74 -26.37 16.54
CA LEU A 319 -12.07 -27.22 15.56
C LEU A 319 -12.79 -27.22 14.21
N ASN A 320 -14.12 -27.33 14.22
CA ASN A 320 -14.93 -27.29 12.99
C ASN A 320 -14.74 -25.95 12.25
N ILE A 321 -14.73 -24.83 12.97
CA ILE A 321 -14.44 -23.51 12.41
C ILE A 321 -13.01 -23.46 11.85
N HIS A 322 -12.03 -24.01 12.57
CA HIS A 322 -10.64 -24.08 12.11
C HIS A 322 -10.51 -24.90 10.82
N LYS A 323 -11.13 -26.09 10.76
CA LYS A 323 -11.16 -26.95 9.57
C LYS A 323 -11.80 -26.25 8.36
N ASN A 324 -12.91 -25.54 8.58
CA ASN A 324 -13.58 -24.77 7.53
C ASN A 324 -12.73 -23.61 7.02
N THR A 325 -12.09 -22.86 7.93
CA THR A 325 -11.20 -21.74 7.60
C THR A 325 -10.05 -22.19 6.70
N TRP A 326 -9.49 -23.36 6.97
CA TRP A 326 -8.35 -23.91 6.25
C TRP A 326 -8.73 -24.87 5.10
N LEU A 327 -10.01 -24.97 4.73
CA LEU A 327 -10.49 -25.82 3.62
C LEU A 327 -10.00 -27.27 3.72
N CYS A 328 -10.14 -27.85 4.91
CA CYS A 328 -9.72 -29.20 5.23
C CYS A 328 -10.74 -30.23 4.74
N SER A 329 -10.29 -31.39 4.27
CA SER A 329 -11.20 -32.50 4.00
C SER A 329 -11.81 -33.00 5.32
N PRO A 330 -13.11 -33.34 5.36
CA PRO A 330 -13.69 -34.00 6.53
C PRO A 330 -13.01 -35.36 6.71
N ASP A 331 -12.53 -35.63 7.92
CA ASP A 331 -11.97 -36.93 8.28
C ASP A 331 -13.04 -38.00 8.06
N ASN A 332 -12.79 -38.96 7.17
CA ASN A 332 -13.51 -40.22 7.20
C ASN A 332 -13.08 -40.95 8.48
N LEU A 333 -13.79 -40.69 9.58
CA LEU A 333 -13.76 -41.50 10.79
C LEU A 333 -14.26 -42.90 10.44
N ASN A 334 -13.39 -43.77 9.90
CA ASN A 334 -13.55 -45.23 9.90
C ASN A 334 -12.41 -46.02 9.23
N GLN A 335 -11.13 -45.61 9.32
CA GLN A 335 -10.03 -46.56 9.11
C GLN A 335 -8.92 -46.37 10.13
N GLN A 336 -8.68 -47.46 10.87
CA GLN A 336 -7.66 -47.64 11.88
C GLN A 336 -6.26 -47.30 11.36
N GLU A 337 -5.46 -46.71 12.25
CA GLU A 337 -4.01 -46.83 12.38
C GLU A 337 -3.29 -47.58 11.24
N GLN A 338 -2.96 -46.86 10.17
CA GLN A 338 -1.84 -47.23 9.31
C GLN A 338 -0.95 -46.00 9.11
N ILE A 339 0.24 -46.11 9.69
CA ILE A 339 1.40 -45.25 9.41
C ILE A 339 1.67 -45.35 7.90
N THR A 340 1.12 -44.42 7.14
CA THR A 340 1.36 -44.26 5.71
C THR A 340 2.00 -42.90 5.48
N SER A 341 3.13 -42.92 4.78
CA SER A 341 4.13 -41.86 4.68
C SER A 341 3.88 -40.86 3.55
N ASP A 342 2.62 -40.57 3.18
CA ASP A 342 2.30 -39.52 2.20
C ASP A 342 1.30 -38.50 2.79
N PRO A 343 1.77 -37.33 3.28
CA PRO A 343 0.96 -36.34 4.00
C PRO A 343 0.23 -35.41 3.01
N LYS A 344 -0.57 -35.98 2.11
CA LYS A 344 -1.50 -35.24 1.25
C LYS A 344 -2.91 -35.38 1.81
N THR A 345 -3.27 -34.60 2.85
CA THR A 345 -4.63 -34.06 3.15
C THR A 345 -4.92 -33.67 4.60
N LEU A 346 -4.02 -33.82 5.58
CA LEU A 346 -4.36 -33.45 6.97
C LEU A 346 -4.18 -31.95 7.25
N CYS A 347 -5.25 -31.32 7.74
CA CYS A 347 -5.18 -30.04 8.47
C CYS A 347 -4.68 -30.17 9.91
N GLU A 348 -3.78 -31.12 10.14
CA GLU A 348 -2.99 -31.22 11.36
C GLU A 348 -1.57 -30.72 11.01
N GLY A 349 -1.46 -29.40 10.81
CA GLY A 349 -0.17 -28.72 10.75
C GLY A 349 0.44 -28.68 12.15
N GLN A 350 1.73 -28.99 12.27
CA GLN A 350 2.41 -29.13 13.57
C GLN A 350 2.48 -27.82 14.40
N HIS A 351 2.10 -26.66 13.85
CA HIS A 351 2.22 -25.35 14.52
C HIS A 351 1.08 -24.37 14.17
N PRO A 352 0.64 -23.53 15.13
CA PRO A 352 -0.32 -22.45 14.88
C PRO A 352 0.16 -21.45 13.82
N VAL A 353 -0.79 -20.90 13.06
CA VAL A 353 -0.50 -19.86 12.06
C VAL A 353 -0.12 -18.56 12.75
N LYS A 354 1.06 -18.03 12.40
CA LYS A 354 1.53 -16.70 12.83
C LYS A 354 1.62 -15.78 11.62
N LEU A 355 1.12 -14.57 11.80
CA LEU A 355 1.13 -13.52 10.78
C LEU A 355 1.33 -12.18 11.47
N GLU A 356 2.56 -11.68 11.54
CA GLU A 356 2.94 -10.55 12.39
C GLU A 356 3.72 -9.47 11.62
N LEU A 357 3.85 -8.30 12.26
CA LEU A 357 4.66 -7.19 11.80
C LEU A 357 5.76 -6.89 12.81
N LYS A 358 6.97 -6.61 12.30
CA LYS A 358 8.16 -6.20 13.06
C LYS A 358 8.81 -4.98 12.41
N SER A 359 9.83 -4.42 13.04
CA SER A 359 10.63 -3.33 12.47
C SER A 359 11.77 -3.80 11.56
N THR A 360 12.04 -3.05 10.50
CA THR A 360 13.31 -3.11 9.75
C THR A 360 14.32 -2.13 10.36
N GLU A 361 15.59 -2.23 9.95
CA GLU A 361 16.66 -1.30 10.39
C GLU A 361 16.36 0.17 10.03
N ASN A 362 15.51 0.42 9.04
CA ASN A 362 15.13 1.77 8.59
C ASN A 362 13.78 2.25 9.17
N GLY A 363 13.13 1.46 10.05
CA GLY A 363 11.84 1.83 10.65
C GLY A 363 10.61 1.48 9.81
N TYR A 364 10.78 0.74 8.71
CA TYR A 364 9.67 0.20 7.94
C TYR A 364 9.11 -1.09 8.55
N ALA A 365 7.89 -1.46 8.18
CA ALA A 365 7.26 -2.70 8.58
C ALA A 365 7.87 -3.90 7.85
N ARG A 366 8.23 -4.93 8.61
CA ARG A 366 8.64 -6.26 8.15
C ARG A 366 7.50 -7.22 8.45
N LEU A 367 6.96 -7.83 7.41
CA LEU A 367 5.98 -8.90 7.52
C LEU A 367 6.68 -10.21 7.86
N ILE A 368 6.18 -10.96 8.84
CA ILE A 368 6.68 -12.29 9.20
C ILE A 368 5.50 -13.25 9.28
N TRP A 369 5.63 -14.44 8.68
CA TRP A 369 4.61 -15.47 8.77
C TRP A 369 5.19 -16.87 8.91
N SER A 370 4.43 -17.76 9.55
CA SER A 370 4.76 -19.17 9.71
C SER A 370 3.52 -20.03 9.95
N GLY A 371 3.64 -21.33 9.76
CA GLY A 371 2.57 -22.29 10.07
C GLY A 371 1.47 -22.37 9.01
N LEU A 372 1.64 -21.77 7.81
CA LEU A 372 0.61 -21.79 6.78
C LEU A 372 0.40 -23.21 6.20
N PRO A 373 -0.84 -23.73 6.16
CA PRO A 373 -1.15 -25.03 5.61
C PRO A 373 -0.75 -25.16 4.12
N LYS A 374 -0.22 -26.33 3.73
CA LYS A 374 0.27 -26.56 2.35
C LYS A 374 -0.83 -26.42 1.29
N ASN A 375 -2.06 -26.81 1.60
CA ASN A 375 -3.21 -26.66 0.71
C ASN A 375 -3.56 -25.18 0.41
N MET A 376 -3.18 -24.25 1.30
CA MET A 376 -3.32 -22.81 1.03
C MET A 376 -2.26 -22.28 0.07
N LEU A 377 -1.11 -22.95 -0.05
CA LEU A 377 -0.04 -22.56 -0.98
C LEU A 377 -0.34 -22.92 -2.44
N THR A 378 -1.21 -23.91 -2.67
CA THR A 378 -1.63 -24.34 -4.01
C THR A 378 -2.78 -23.48 -4.56
N ILE A 379 -3.40 -22.69 -3.70
CA ILE A 379 -4.49 -21.78 -4.02
C ILE A 379 -3.85 -20.38 -4.18
N ASN A 380 -4.39 -19.53 -5.06
CA ASN A 380 -3.89 -18.17 -5.34
C ASN A 380 -4.04 -17.22 -4.12
N THR A 381 -3.29 -17.52 -3.05
CA THR A 381 -3.30 -16.82 -1.78
C THR A 381 -2.10 -15.89 -1.68
N THR A 382 -2.29 -14.77 -1.00
CA THR A 382 -1.28 -13.73 -0.85
C THR A 382 -1.40 -13.11 0.53
N ILE A 383 -0.28 -12.71 1.12
CA ILE A 383 -0.32 -11.91 2.34
C ILE A 383 -0.24 -10.44 1.97
N VAL A 384 -1.16 -9.67 2.53
CA VAL A 384 -1.33 -8.24 2.27
C VAL A 384 -1.35 -7.47 3.59
N ILE A 385 -0.69 -6.32 3.64
CA ILE A 385 -0.85 -5.37 4.75
C ILE A 385 -1.98 -4.39 4.42
N PHE A 386 -2.84 -4.13 5.40
CA PHE A 386 -3.91 -3.15 5.34
C PHE A 386 -3.61 -2.00 6.30
N SER A 387 -4.10 -0.81 5.99
CA SER A 387 -3.88 0.40 6.81
C SER A 387 -4.58 0.33 8.17
N SER A 388 -5.66 -0.44 8.29
CA SER A 388 -6.36 -0.75 9.54
C SER A 388 -7.01 -2.14 9.46
N ASP A 389 -7.71 -2.58 10.51
CA ASP A 389 -8.51 -3.80 10.51
C ASP A 389 -9.86 -3.67 9.78
N THR A 390 -10.35 -2.45 9.58
CA THR A 390 -11.57 -2.15 8.81
C THR A 390 -11.29 -1.72 7.37
N SER A 391 -10.06 -1.31 7.06
CA SER A 391 -9.69 -0.85 5.73
C SER A 391 -9.72 -1.98 4.70
N SER A 392 -10.12 -1.62 3.47
CA SER A 392 -10.00 -2.42 2.24
C SER A 392 -8.80 -2.02 1.39
N ASP A 393 -8.00 -1.05 1.84
CA ASP A 393 -6.81 -0.52 1.16
C ASP A 393 -5.68 -1.55 1.23
N ILE A 394 -5.37 -2.13 0.06
CA ILE A 394 -4.29 -3.10 -0.13
C ILE A 394 -2.98 -2.34 -0.32
N SER A 395 -1.97 -2.60 0.50
CA SER A 395 -0.75 -1.79 0.50
C SER A 395 0.50 -2.46 -0.07
N THR A 396 0.64 -3.79 0.06
CA THR A 396 1.83 -4.57 -0.33
C THR A 396 1.45 -6.04 -0.51
N PHE A 397 2.14 -6.76 -1.40
CA PHE A 397 1.94 -8.20 -1.64
C PHE A 397 3.23 -8.96 -1.35
N ALA A 398 3.16 -10.01 -0.53
CA ALA A 398 4.25 -10.97 -0.35
C ALA A 398 3.89 -12.32 -0.98
N ALA A 399 4.77 -12.87 -1.82
CA ALA A 399 4.61 -14.23 -2.36
C ALA A 399 4.63 -15.24 -1.21
N VAL A 400 3.61 -16.11 -1.15
CA VAL A 400 3.36 -16.93 0.04
C VAL A 400 4.09 -18.27 -0.06
N LYS A 401 4.89 -18.55 0.96
CA LYS A 401 5.45 -19.87 1.30
C LYS A 401 4.88 -20.30 2.65
N SER A 402 5.16 -21.53 3.11
CA SER A 402 4.70 -22.02 4.43
C SER A 402 5.17 -21.14 5.61
N SER A 403 6.34 -20.52 5.45
CA SER A 403 6.88 -19.49 6.33
C SER A 403 7.74 -18.51 5.54
N GLY A 404 7.94 -17.31 6.07
CA GLY A 404 8.77 -16.30 5.43
C GLY A 404 8.79 -14.97 6.18
N SER A 405 9.63 -14.08 5.65
CA SER A 405 9.70 -12.68 6.06
C SER A 405 9.80 -11.81 4.81
N TYR A 406 9.21 -10.62 4.85
CA TYR A 406 9.23 -9.67 3.74
C TYR A 406 9.31 -8.23 4.27
N ASP A 407 10.37 -7.53 3.91
CA ASP A 407 10.57 -6.12 4.29
C ASP A 407 9.77 -5.24 3.34
N THR A 408 8.96 -4.35 3.90
CA THR A 408 8.14 -3.41 3.12
C THR A 408 8.77 -2.02 3.11
N TYR A 409 8.26 -1.15 2.24
CA TYR A 409 8.58 0.29 2.25
C TYR A 409 7.55 1.11 3.04
N TRP A 410 6.64 0.45 3.76
CA TRP A 410 5.63 1.10 4.59
C TRP A 410 6.21 1.40 5.97
N ALA A 411 6.08 2.64 6.42
CA ALA A 411 6.48 3.00 7.77
C ALA A 411 5.77 2.13 8.81
N LEU A 412 6.50 1.66 9.83
CA LEU A 412 5.91 0.89 10.91
C LEU A 412 5.04 1.81 11.77
N ASN A 413 3.73 1.72 11.56
CA ASN A 413 2.73 2.61 12.15
C ASN A 413 1.74 1.86 13.02
N HIS A 414 1.18 2.55 14.02
CA HIS A 414 0.03 2.04 14.76
C HIS A 414 -1.09 1.65 13.80
N GLY A 415 -1.77 0.54 14.06
CA GLY A 415 -3.02 0.21 13.38
C GLY A 415 -2.88 -0.61 12.09
N ILE A 416 -1.70 -0.74 11.48
CA ILE A 416 -1.55 -1.57 10.28
C ILE A 416 -1.76 -3.06 10.62
N GLN A 417 -2.38 -3.82 9.70
CA GLN A 417 -2.74 -5.23 9.93
C GLN A 417 -2.38 -6.11 8.73
N PRO A 418 -1.59 -7.17 8.92
CA PRO A 418 -1.36 -8.16 7.86
C PRO A 418 -2.56 -9.12 7.75
N ARG A 419 -2.92 -9.54 6.53
CA ARG A 419 -4.02 -10.49 6.26
C ARG A 419 -3.62 -11.46 5.16
N LEU A 420 -3.99 -12.73 5.33
CA LEU A 420 -3.94 -13.72 4.27
C LEU A 420 -5.23 -13.62 3.44
N VAL A 421 -5.07 -13.36 2.14
CA VAL A 421 -6.19 -13.16 1.21
C VAL A 421 -6.12 -14.16 0.07
N GLN A 422 -7.27 -14.61 -0.42
CA GLN A 422 -7.40 -15.39 -1.64
C GLN A 422 -7.95 -14.50 -2.75
N PHE A 423 -7.24 -14.39 -3.87
CA PHE A 423 -7.75 -13.69 -5.04
C PHE A 423 -8.60 -14.62 -5.90
N ARG A 424 -9.80 -14.16 -6.27
CA ARG A 424 -10.69 -14.84 -7.21
C ARG A 424 -11.08 -13.89 -8.34
N PHE A 425 -11.05 -14.40 -9.56
CA PHE A 425 -11.70 -13.75 -10.68
C PHE A 425 -13.19 -14.07 -10.62
N GLY A 426 -14.01 -13.04 -10.41
CA GLY A 426 -15.47 -13.17 -10.38
C GLY A 426 -16.11 -12.55 -11.62
N PHE A 427 -17.16 -13.19 -12.12
CA PHE A 427 -18.06 -12.67 -13.16
C PHE A 427 -19.41 -12.34 -12.51
N GLU A 428 -19.75 -11.07 -12.42
CA GLU A 428 -21.11 -10.60 -12.09
C GLU A 428 -21.41 -9.41 -13.00
N PHE A 429 -22.63 -9.39 -13.57
CA PHE A 429 -23.13 -8.33 -14.45
C PHE A 429 -22.23 -7.99 -15.67
N GLY A 430 -21.49 -8.96 -16.19
CA GLY A 430 -20.71 -8.82 -17.43
C GLY A 430 -19.31 -8.19 -17.27
N PHE A 431 -18.80 -7.96 -16.05
CA PHE A 431 -17.44 -7.48 -15.80
C PHE A 431 -16.51 -8.57 -15.25
N VAL A 432 -15.22 -8.51 -15.62
CA VAL A 432 -14.15 -9.33 -15.04
C VAL A 432 -13.38 -8.49 -14.02
N GLY A 433 -13.48 -8.82 -12.74
CA GLY A 433 -12.79 -8.12 -11.66
C GLY A 433 -12.04 -9.06 -10.72
N LEU A 434 -10.87 -8.64 -10.26
CA LEU A 434 -10.12 -9.29 -9.17
C LEU A 434 -10.82 -8.97 -7.85
N ARG A 435 -11.51 -9.95 -7.26
CA ARG A 435 -12.00 -9.90 -5.88
C ARG A 435 -11.02 -10.61 -4.97
N TYR A 436 -11.02 -10.26 -3.69
CA TYR A 436 -10.29 -11.01 -2.68
C TYR A 436 -11.21 -11.37 -1.51
N ALA A 437 -10.99 -12.56 -0.96
CA ALA A 437 -11.60 -12.99 0.28
C ALA A 437 -10.51 -13.05 1.35
N VAL A 438 -10.78 -12.51 2.54
CA VAL A 438 -9.84 -12.62 3.67
C VAL A 438 -10.03 -13.99 4.31
N ILE A 439 -8.96 -14.79 4.32
CA ILE A 439 -8.95 -16.12 4.97
C ILE A 439 -8.56 -15.98 6.44
N TRP A 440 -7.53 -15.19 6.72
CA TRP A 440 -6.97 -15.05 8.06
C TRP A 440 -6.45 -13.63 8.28
N ARG A 441 -6.70 -13.06 9.45
CA ARG A 441 -6.18 -11.74 9.83
C ARG A 441 -5.07 -11.91 10.86
N GLY A 442 -3.96 -11.22 10.73
CA GLY A 442 -2.99 -11.10 11.82
C GLY A 442 -3.43 -10.07 12.85
N PRO A 443 -2.71 -9.93 13.98
CA PRO A 443 -2.99 -8.89 14.94
C PRO A 443 -2.65 -7.53 14.36
N GLN A 444 -3.40 -6.52 14.78
CA GLN A 444 -3.10 -5.14 14.45
C GLN A 444 -1.83 -4.69 15.19
N PHE A 445 -1.00 -3.88 14.54
CA PHE A 445 0.26 -3.44 15.12
C PHE A 445 0.04 -2.37 16.20
N ASP A 446 0.59 -2.60 17.40
CA ASP A 446 0.62 -1.63 18.50
C ASP A 446 1.85 -0.74 18.41
N GLU A 447 1.70 0.56 18.65
CA GLU A 447 2.80 1.51 18.48
C GLU A 447 3.91 1.35 19.52
N ALA A 448 3.63 0.77 20.68
CA ALA A 448 4.65 0.44 21.68
C ALA A 448 5.11 -1.02 21.58
N ASN A 449 4.71 -1.74 20.52
CA ASN A 449 4.94 -3.17 20.35
C ASN A 449 4.47 -3.99 21.57
N ARG A 450 3.39 -3.54 22.23
CA ARG A 450 2.78 -4.08 23.46
C ARG A 450 3.73 -4.05 24.68
N VAL A 451 4.75 -3.20 24.67
CA VAL A 451 5.68 -3.02 25.79
C VAL A 451 5.12 -1.97 26.74
N LEU A 452 5.06 -2.29 28.04
CA LEU A 452 4.58 -1.35 29.07
C LEU A 452 5.57 -0.22 29.35
N PRO A 453 5.10 0.94 29.87
CA PRO A 453 5.99 2.00 30.34
C PRO A 453 6.90 1.53 31.48
N THR A 454 8.15 1.97 31.46
CA THR A 454 9.14 1.74 32.53
C THR A 454 9.11 2.87 33.54
N ASP A 455 9.00 2.55 34.83
CA ASP A 455 8.95 3.56 35.89
C ASP A 455 10.27 4.33 36.02
N ILE A 456 10.17 5.63 36.30
CA ILE A 456 11.31 6.52 36.50
C ILE A 456 11.66 6.49 37.98
N THR A 457 12.87 6.02 38.28
CA THR A 457 13.33 5.77 39.65
C THR A 457 13.22 7.03 40.51
N GLY A 458 12.50 6.95 41.64
CA GLY A 458 12.34 8.06 42.58
C GLY A 458 11.26 9.09 42.23
N TYR A 459 10.51 8.89 41.14
CA TYR A 459 9.48 9.83 40.69
C TYR A 459 8.17 9.12 40.33
N ASN A 460 7.03 9.80 40.53
CA ASN A 460 5.72 9.32 40.08
C ASN A 460 5.52 9.57 38.58
N ALA A 461 6.41 8.98 37.78
CA ALA A 461 6.44 9.11 36.35
C ALA A 461 7.01 7.86 35.67
N SER A 462 6.67 7.64 34.40
CA SER A 462 7.13 6.47 33.64
C SER A 462 7.46 6.84 32.20
N LEU A 463 8.46 6.18 31.61
CA LEU A 463 8.95 6.39 30.24
C LEU A 463 8.57 5.21 29.35
N GLN A 464 8.06 5.47 28.15
CA GLN A 464 7.77 4.45 27.14
C GLN A 464 8.36 4.82 25.78
N LEU A 465 8.96 3.83 25.12
CA LEU A 465 9.40 3.90 23.72
C LEU A 465 8.24 3.44 22.82
N PHE A 466 7.98 4.17 21.75
CA PHE A 466 6.96 3.83 20.76
C PHE A 466 7.38 4.26 19.35
N THR A 467 6.65 3.83 18.32
CA THR A 467 6.88 4.24 16.93
C THR A 467 5.77 5.14 16.40
N ARG A 468 6.15 6.15 15.61
CA ARG A 468 5.25 6.89 14.73
C ARG A 468 5.97 7.20 13.43
N ASN A 469 5.36 6.87 12.31
CA ASN A 469 5.94 6.95 10.97
C ASN A 469 7.30 6.25 10.84
N GLY A 470 7.50 5.14 11.56
CA GLY A 470 8.76 4.41 11.55
C GLY A 470 9.90 5.07 12.34
N TYR A 471 9.61 6.15 13.08
CA TYR A 471 10.59 6.82 13.94
C TYR A 471 10.43 6.40 15.39
N ALA A 472 11.56 6.29 16.09
CA ALA A 472 11.62 6.09 17.52
C ALA A 472 11.11 7.33 18.25
N CYS A 473 10.07 7.17 19.04
CA CYS A 473 9.42 8.21 19.80
C CYS A 473 9.46 7.83 21.28
N ALA A 474 9.45 8.83 22.15
CA ALA A 474 9.36 8.61 23.58
C ALA A 474 8.16 9.36 24.14
N ARG A 475 7.46 8.74 25.09
CA ARG A 475 6.46 9.43 25.88
C ARG A 475 6.68 9.21 27.36
N ILE A 476 6.32 10.21 28.14
CA ILE A 476 6.43 10.22 29.58
C ILE A 476 5.03 10.39 30.16
N TYR A 477 4.67 9.48 31.05
CA TYR A 477 3.48 9.52 31.87
C TYR A 477 3.84 10.21 33.18
N ILE A 478 3.21 11.34 33.49
CA ILE A 478 3.39 12.10 34.73
C ILE A 478 2.12 11.97 35.55
N ARG A 479 2.19 11.37 36.74
CA ARG A 479 1.01 11.28 37.61
C ARG A 479 0.56 12.68 38.01
N ARG A 480 -0.75 12.94 38.06
CA ARG A 480 -1.29 14.27 38.39
C ARG A 480 -0.89 14.78 39.78
N SER A 481 -0.55 13.89 40.71
CA SER A 481 -0.02 14.26 42.02
C SER A 481 1.41 14.81 41.98
N PHE A 482 2.15 14.59 40.88
CA PHE A 482 3.50 15.12 40.68
C PHE A 482 3.46 16.50 40.01
N SER A 483 2.98 17.50 40.75
CA SER A 483 2.66 18.84 40.23
C SER A 483 3.90 19.68 39.89
N ASP A 484 5.02 19.46 40.56
CA ASP A 484 6.30 20.18 40.39
C ASP A 484 7.26 19.48 39.41
N PHE A 485 6.76 18.54 38.59
CA PHE A 485 7.59 17.72 37.70
C PHE A 485 8.49 18.51 36.75
N LYS A 486 8.05 19.70 36.30
CA LYS A 486 8.86 20.55 35.42
C LYS A 486 10.11 21.09 36.10
N THR A 487 10.03 21.33 37.40
CA THR A 487 11.17 21.76 38.22
C THR A 487 12.08 20.57 38.49
N ALA A 488 11.51 19.44 38.89
CA ALA A 488 12.26 18.20 39.14
C ALA A 488 12.97 17.68 37.87
N PHE A 489 12.37 17.84 36.70
CA PHE A 489 12.92 17.45 35.40
C PHE A 489 13.50 18.62 34.60
N ALA A 490 13.82 19.75 35.25
CA ALA A 490 14.42 20.90 34.59
C ALA A 490 15.74 20.53 33.88
N ASN A 491 16.52 19.66 34.52
CA ASN A 491 17.80 19.14 34.00
C ASN A 491 17.71 17.68 33.53
N ALA A 492 16.52 17.22 33.12
CA ALA A 492 16.32 15.87 32.60
C ALA A 492 16.13 15.84 31.08
N TRP A 493 16.71 14.85 30.43
CA TRP A 493 16.52 14.60 29.00
C TRP A 493 16.32 13.11 28.71
N VAL A 494 15.60 12.82 27.63
CA VAL A 494 15.49 11.47 27.09
C VAL A 494 16.46 11.32 25.93
N SER A 495 17.22 10.25 25.95
CA SER A 495 18.25 9.92 24.97
C SER A 495 17.94 8.60 24.25
N PHE A 496 18.15 8.55 22.94
CA PHE A 496 17.87 7.40 22.07
C PHE A 496 19.18 6.73 21.61
N TYR A 497 19.20 5.39 21.67
CA TYR A 497 20.36 4.55 21.38
C TYR A 497 20.01 3.53 20.31
N THR A 498 20.97 3.16 19.46
CA THR A 498 20.75 2.16 18.40
C THR A 498 20.85 0.74 18.96
N SER A 499 21.53 0.58 20.11
CA SER A 499 21.63 -0.68 20.83
C SER A 499 21.49 -0.47 22.34
N GLU A 500 20.88 -1.44 23.02
CA GLU A 500 20.88 -1.54 24.47
C GLU A 500 22.30 -1.57 25.10
N ASN A 501 23.29 -2.02 24.33
CA ASN A 501 24.68 -2.13 24.77
C ASN A 501 25.46 -0.80 24.67
N ASP A 502 24.84 0.24 24.09
CA ASP A 502 25.51 1.53 23.95
C ASP A 502 25.77 2.18 25.31
N GLN A 503 26.96 2.77 25.45
CA GLN A 503 27.32 3.55 26.64
C GLN A 503 26.41 4.78 26.75
N ASN A 504 26.08 5.20 27.99
CA ASN A 504 25.14 6.32 28.24
C ASN A 504 25.52 7.66 27.58
N LYS A 505 26.78 7.84 27.16
CA LYS A 505 27.24 9.07 26.48
C LYS A 505 27.16 8.99 24.95
N LYS A 506 26.82 7.83 24.38
CA LYS A 506 26.81 7.55 22.93
C LYS A 506 25.39 7.53 22.34
N TYR A 507 24.48 8.33 22.87
CA TYR A 507 23.15 8.46 22.28
C TYR A 507 23.23 9.15 20.92
N THR A 508 22.36 8.75 19.99
CA THR A 508 22.27 9.33 18.64
C THR A 508 21.49 10.64 18.65
N GLN A 509 20.39 10.66 19.41
CA GLN A 509 19.50 11.82 19.52
C GLN A 509 19.02 11.95 20.96
N TYR A 510 18.69 13.17 21.36
CA TYR A 510 18.10 13.43 22.66
C TYR A 510 17.15 14.62 22.60
N GLU A 511 16.31 14.76 23.62
CA GLU A 511 15.53 15.97 23.86
C GLU A 511 15.24 16.15 25.36
N TRP A 512 15.22 17.40 25.81
CA TRP A 512 14.88 17.77 27.17
C TRP A 512 13.41 17.45 27.48
N VAL A 513 13.15 16.88 28.67
CA VAL A 513 11.79 16.51 29.10
C VAL A 513 10.85 17.72 29.08
N THR A 514 11.35 18.90 29.42
CA THR A 514 10.60 20.16 29.42
C THR A 514 10.13 20.62 28.03
N LYS A 515 10.69 20.07 26.95
CA LYS A 515 10.33 20.37 25.55
C LYS A 515 9.38 19.34 24.93
N PHE A 516 9.05 18.26 25.65
CA PHE A 516 8.08 17.28 25.17
C PHE A 516 6.71 17.94 24.98
N LYS A 517 6.00 17.56 23.93
CA LYS A 517 4.68 18.12 23.61
C LYS A 517 3.61 17.39 24.39
N LYS A 518 2.63 18.12 24.91
CA LYS A 518 1.51 17.52 25.64
C LYS A 518 0.65 16.66 24.68
N GLY A 519 0.38 15.43 25.06
CA GLY A 519 -0.50 14.48 24.36
C GLY A 519 -1.90 14.40 24.98
N VAL A 520 -2.59 13.28 24.75
CA VAL A 520 -3.92 13.01 25.33
C VAL A 520 -3.77 12.47 26.74
N ASP A 521 -4.24 13.22 27.74
CA ASP A 521 -4.16 12.84 29.15
C ASP A 521 -5.10 11.65 29.49
N THR A 522 -4.80 10.95 30.58
CA THR A 522 -5.77 10.06 31.24
C THR A 522 -6.39 10.76 32.46
N LYS A 523 -7.32 10.08 33.14
CA LYS A 523 -7.92 10.58 34.39
C LYS A 523 -6.86 10.87 35.45
N GLU A 524 -5.79 10.07 35.52
CA GLU A 524 -4.75 10.18 36.56
C GLU A 524 -3.38 10.66 36.06
N TYR A 525 -3.13 10.65 34.75
CA TYR A 525 -1.82 10.97 34.16
C TYR A 525 -1.87 12.09 33.13
N HIS A 526 -0.88 12.98 33.18
CA HIS A 526 -0.50 13.82 32.05
C HIS A 526 0.48 13.07 31.14
N ILE A 527 0.25 13.12 29.83
CA ILE A 527 1.12 12.45 28.87
C ILE A 527 1.88 13.49 28.04
N TYR A 528 3.19 13.33 27.93
CA TYR A 528 4.05 14.19 27.11
C TYR A 528 4.83 13.33 26.13
N GLU A 529 4.86 13.70 24.85
CA GLU A 529 5.46 12.93 23.76
C GLU A 529 6.56 13.72 23.02
N TYR A 530 7.55 13.02 22.52
CA TYR A 530 8.58 13.52 21.62
C TYR A 530 8.82 12.52 20.49
N MET A 531 8.84 13.03 19.26
CA MET A 531 9.17 12.26 18.06
C MET A 531 10.59 12.61 17.64
N SER A 532 11.47 11.62 17.66
CA SER A 532 12.84 11.77 17.17
C SER A 532 12.86 11.67 15.63
N SER A 533 14.02 11.92 15.03
CA SER A 533 14.30 11.64 13.61
C SER A 533 15.01 10.30 13.42
N MET A 534 15.22 9.54 14.50
CA MET A 534 15.89 8.25 14.49
C MET A 534 14.90 7.15 14.14
N SER A 535 15.22 6.32 13.15
CA SER A 535 14.39 5.16 12.79
C SER A 535 14.24 4.17 13.95
N ILE A 536 13.06 3.59 14.10
CA ILE A 536 12.80 2.54 15.09
C ILE A 536 13.25 1.17 14.54
N ALA A 537 14.42 0.73 14.96
CA ALA A 537 15.06 -0.51 14.51
C ALA A 537 15.16 -1.54 15.64
N PRO A 538 15.38 -2.83 15.32
CA PRO A 538 15.67 -3.85 16.31
C PRO A 538 16.89 -3.50 17.20
N GLY A 539 16.67 -3.42 18.50
CA GLY A 539 17.64 -3.04 19.53
C GLY A 539 17.58 -1.58 19.99
N VAL A 540 16.76 -0.72 19.37
CA VAL A 540 16.65 0.70 19.77
C VAL A 540 16.14 0.84 21.20
N GLN A 541 16.74 1.71 21.99
CA GLN A 541 16.36 1.94 23.39
C GLN A 541 16.29 3.43 23.71
N ALA A 542 15.37 3.83 24.58
CA ALA A 542 15.34 5.16 25.17
C ALA A 542 15.76 5.11 26.65
N ARG A 543 16.47 6.15 27.11
CA ARG A 543 16.87 6.30 28.52
C ARG A 543 16.61 7.72 28.99
N LEU A 544 16.03 7.85 30.18
CA LEU A 544 15.91 9.14 30.85
C LEU A 544 17.18 9.39 31.69
N MET A 545 17.81 10.52 31.42
CA MET A 545 19.01 11.00 32.09
C MET A 545 18.64 12.20 32.96
N LEU A 546 19.20 12.27 34.16
CA LEU A 546 19.05 13.41 35.07
C LEU A 546 20.44 13.88 35.53
N SER A 547 20.68 15.19 35.46
CA SER A 547 21.93 15.83 35.90
C SER A 547 21.74 16.62 37.19
N ASP A 548 22.68 16.46 38.12
CA ASP A 548 22.74 17.22 39.38
C ASP A 548 23.31 18.64 39.19
N ASP A 549 23.96 18.94 38.06
CA ASP A 549 24.58 20.25 37.78
C ASP A 549 23.54 21.25 37.21
N SER A 550 23.44 22.43 37.83
CA SER A 550 22.53 23.51 37.46
C SER A 550 23.02 24.41 36.31
N ILE A 551 24.16 24.07 35.69
CA ILE A 551 24.81 24.93 34.69
C ILE A 551 24.56 24.38 33.28
N TYR A 552 23.80 25.16 32.51
CA TYR A 552 23.36 24.92 31.13
C TYR A 552 24.47 24.64 30.10
N SER A 553 25.77 24.69 30.45
CA SER A 553 26.86 24.85 29.47
C SER A 553 27.81 23.67 29.26
N LEU A 554 27.67 22.50 29.90
CA LEU A 554 28.58 21.37 29.66
C LEU A 554 27.87 20.00 29.73
N ILE A 555 27.19 19.60 28.63
CA ILE A 555 26.59 18.26 28.44
C ILE A 555 27.65 17.13 28.41
N PHE A 556 28.92 17.42 28.71
CA PHE A 556 30.04 16.47 28.67
C PHE A 556 30.67 16.14 30.04
N THR A 557 30.15 16.63 31.17
CA THR A 557 30.66 16.28 32.51
C THR A 557 30.11 14.95 33.03
N SER A 558 30.87 14.30 33.90
CA SER A 558 30.78 12.90 34.32
C SER A 558 29.68 12.55 35.34
N LYS A 559 28.61 13.35 35.47
CA LYS A 559 27.70 13.30 36.63
C LYS A 559 26.20 13.13 36.32
N ALA A 560 25.83 12.60 35.16
CA ALA A 560 24.43 12.30 34.83
C ALA A 560 24.03 10.87 35.22
N SER A 561 22.92 10.74 35.94
CA SER A 561 22.34 9.46 36.39
C SER A 561 21.28 8.97 35.43
N VAL A 562 21.20 7.64 35.22
CA VAL A 562 20.14 7.02 34.41
C VAL A 562 18.97 6.71 35.33
N MET A 563 17.83 7.37 35.12
CA MET A 563 16.64 7.23 35.97
C MET A 563 15.66 6.19 35.46
N ALA A 564 15.64 5.95 34.14
CA ALA A 564 14.85 4.91 33.50
C ALA A 564 15.53 4.40 32.23
N ARG A 565 15.37 3.10 31.93
CA ARG A 565 15.79 2.46 30.67
C ARG A 565 14.60 1.69 30.11
N THR A 566 14.15 2.02 28.90
CA THR A 566 13.07 1.26 28.28
C THR A 566 13.55 -0.14 27.89
N THR A 567 12.63 -1.09 27.75
CA THR A 567 12.93 -2.34 27.05
C THR A 567 13.45 -2.01 25.64
N PRO A 568 14.49 -2.70 25.15
CA PRO A 568 14.95 -2.53 23.77
C PRO A 568 13.83 -2.90 22.79
N TRP A 569 13.70 -2.13 21.72
CA TRP A 569 12.74 -2.34 20.66
C TRP A 569 13.09 -3.60 19.90
N GLU A 570 12.39 -4.71 20.16
CA GLU A 570 12.71 -6.03 19.60
C GLU A 570 14.14 -6.49 19.98
N THR A 571 14.26 -7.53 20.80
CA THR A 571 15.57 -8.10 21.14
C THR A 571 16.23 -8.65 19.87
N ARG A 572 17.46 -8.22 19.54
CA ARG A 572 18.25 -8.89 18.49
C ARG A 572 18.44 -10.34 18.92
N ARG A 573 17.73 -11.29 18.29
CA ARG A 573 18.06 -12.70 18.47
C ARG A 573 19.50 -12.88 18.02
N ARG A 574 20.35 -13.35 18.93
CA ARG A 574 21.58 -14.02 18.55
C ARG A 574 21.14 -15.18 17.66
N GLN A 575 21.69 -15.22 16.46
CA GLN A 575 21.44 -16.28 15.48
C GLN A 575 22.17 -17.54 15.97
N GLU A 576 21.60 -18.18 17.00
CA GLU A 576 21.87 -19.56 17.37
C GLU A 576 20.74 -20.41 16.78
N ASP A 577 21.14 -21.49 16.13
CA ASP A 577 20.35 -22.55 15.50
C ASP A 577 19.75 -22.28 14.11
N THR A 578 20.64 -22.31 13.11
CA THR A 578 20.50 -23.22 11.96
C THR A 578 21.89 -23.51 11.39
N GLU A 579 22.69 -24.28 12.14
CA GLU A 579 23.80 -25.04 11.56
C GLU A 579 23.21 -26.16 10.68
N THR A 580 23.25 -25.99 9.35
CA THR A 580 23.77 -27.05 8.47
C THR A 580 24.09 -26.50 7.08
N ALA A 581 25.31 -26.84 6.61
CA ALA A 581 25.86 -26.61 5.28
C ALA A 581 26.44 -25.22 4.93
N ALA A 582 27.32 -24.71 5.79
CA ALA A 582 28.40 -23.81 5.36
C ALA A 582 29.70 -24.62 5.18
N LEU A 583 30.01 -25.01 3.94
CA LEU A 583 31.38 -25.39 3.57
C LEU A 583 32.17 -24.09 3.34
N ARG A 584 33.08 -23.83 4.29
CA ARG A 584 34.05 -22.73 4.28
C ARG A 584 34.92 -22.75 3.02
N VAL A 585 35.07 -21.59 2.39
CA VAL A 585 36.38 -21.14 1.89
C VAL A 585 36.65 -19.77 2.50
N HIS A 586 37.61 -19.74 3.43
CA HIS A 586 38.16 -18.55 4.05
C HIS A 586 39.52 -18.25 3.40
N ALA A 587 39.76 -17.00 3.01
CA ALA A 587 41.08 -16.36 3.00
C ALA A 587 40.84 -14.83 3.07
N VAL A 588 40.78 -14.23 4.27
CA VAL A 588 41.89 -13.67 5.09
C VAL A 588 42.20 -12.21 4.73
N TYR A 589 41.79 -11.29 5.61
CA TYR A 589 42.51 -10.05 5.87
C TYR A 589 42.47 -9.78 7.38
N SER A 590 43.62 -9.98 8.02
CA SER A 590 44.04 -9.40 9.29
C SER A 590 45.47 -8.91 9.05
N GLY A 591 46.00 -7.82 9.58
CA GLY A 591 45.53 -6.71 10.38
C GLY A 591 46.70 -5.72 10.45
N PHE A 592 46.54 -4.55 11.09
CA PHE A 592 47.40 -4.13 12.21
C PHE A 592 47.03 -2.74 12.74
N LYS A 593 47.26 -2.65 14.04
CA LYS A 593 46.94 -1.65 15.06
C LYS A 593 47.92 -0.46 15.02
N MET A 594 47.38 0.75 15.07
CA MET A 594 47.80 1.94 15.86
C MET A 594 49.31 2.22 16.12
N MET A 595 49.79 3.41 15.69
CA MET A 595 50.70 4.24 16.50
C MET A 595 50.69 5.73 16.08
N ARG A 596 50.59 6.63 17.07
CA ARG A 596 50.73 8.10 16.99
C ARG A 596 52.20 8.51 17.16
N GLN A 597 52.70 9.44 16.34
CA GLN A 597 53.65 10.57 16.62
C GLN A 597 53.48 11.53 15.41
N GLY A 598 53.27 12.86 15.44
CA GLY A 598 53.94 13.97 16.12
C GLY A 598 54.39 15.00 15.03
N LEU A 599 53.62 16.11 14.87
CA LEU A 599 53.84 17.48 14.26
C LEU A 599 55.17 17.87 13.53
N PRO A 600 55.30 19.02 12.80
CA PRO A 600 54.32 19.97 12.18
C PRO A 600 54.76 20.67 10.83
N TYR A 601 53.87 21.54 10.30
CA TYR A 601 54.04 22.71 9.37
C TYR A 601 54.77 22.56 8.02
N GLY A 602 54.12 23.03 6.93
CA GLY A 602 54.82 23.74 5.86
C GLY A 602 54.32 23.60 4.41
N VAL A 603 53.71 24.68 3.91
CA VAL A 603 53.87 25.26 2.55
C VAL A 603 53.07 24.66 1.37
N LEU A 604 52.30 25.56 0.77
CA LEU A 604 51.68 25.50 -0.56
C LEU A 604 52.65 25.00 -1.64
N PHE A 605 52.18 24.10 -2.51
CA PHE A 605 52.49 24.22 -3.92
C PHE A 605 51.28 23.82 -4.77
N ASN A 606 50.76 24.81 -5.50
CA ASN A 606 49.79 24.64 -6.57
C ASN A 606 50.40 23.74 -7.64
N LEU A 607 49.84 22.54 -7.83
CA LEU A 607 49.83 21.89 -9.14
C LEU A 607 48.38 21.94 -9.64
N ILE A 608 48.07 22.95 -10.44
CA ILE A 608 46.92 22.90 -11.34
C ILE A 608 47.28 21.86 -12.41
N LEU A 609 46.99 20.58 -12.14
CA LEU A 609 46.70 19.66 -13.22
C LEU A 609 45.31 20.06 -13.72
N THR A 610 45.24 20.69 -14.88
CA THR A 610 44.04 20.63 -15.71
C THR A 610 43.89 19.17 -16.16
N CYS A 611 43.31 18.34 -15.31
CA CYS A 611 42.83 17.03 -15.71
C CYS A 611 41.69 17.27 -16.71
N THR A 612 42.00 17.24 -18.01
CA THR A 612 41.00 16.86 -19.01
C THR A 612 40.63 15.41 -18.69
N SER A 613 39.55 15.21 -17.94
CA SER A 613 39.02 13.88 -17.68
C SER A 613 38.68 13.24 -19.02
N ALA A 614 39.36 12.14 -19.36
CA ALA A 614 38.99 11.33 -20.51
C ALA A 614 37.51 10.91 -20.34
N ILE A 615 36.67 11.19 -21.35
CA ILE A 615 35.27 10.79 -21.34
C ILE A 615 35.20 9.27 -21.22
N GLN A 616 34.49 8.78 -20.20
CA GLN A 616 34.33 7.35 -19.97
C GLN A 616 33.43 6.74 -21.05
N THR A 617 33.90 5.66 -21.68
CA THR A 617 33.09 4.87 -22.63
C THR A 617 32.32 3.77 -21.88
N LEU A 618 31.00 3.74 -22.05
CA LEU A 618 30.11 2.71 -21.51
C LEU A 618 29.95 1.60 -22.55
N LYS A 619 30.37 0.38 -22.21
CA LYS A 619 30.47 -0.73 -23.17
C LYS A 619 29.24 -1.64 -23.15
N ASP A 620 28.58 -1.75 -22.00
CA ASP A 620 27.42 -2.61 -21.79
C ASP A 620 26.42 -2.00 -20.77
N ILE A 621 25.30 -2.69 -20.55
CA ILE A 621 24.23 -2.22 -19.65
C ILE A 621 24.71 -2.19 -18.18
N THR A 622 25.70 -2.99 -17.80
CA THR A 622 26.28 -2.99 -16.44
C THR A 622 27.11 -1.73 -16.22
N ASP A 623 27.92 -1.32 -17.20
CA ASP A 623 28.61 -0.03 -17.19
C ASP A 623 27.60 1.11 -17.05
N LEU A 624 26.51 1.06 -17.82
CA LEU A 624 25.43 2.04 -17.75
C LEU A 624 24.77 2.07 -16.37
N LYS A 625 24.51 0.91 -15.75
CA LYS A 625 23.96 0.76 -14.39
C LYS A 625 24.89 1.31 -13.31
N ASN A 626 26.20 1.16 -13.47
CA ASN A 626 27.19 1.58 -12.48
C ASN A 626 27.64 3.04 -12.64
N ALA A 627 27.38 3.66 -13.79
CA ALA A 627 27.69 5.07 -14.01
C ALA A 627 26.96 5.99 -13.00
N THR A 628 27.67 6.97 -12.44
CA THR A 628 27.19 7.93 -11.43
C THR A 628 26.32 9.05 -12.04
N MET A 629 25.50 8.71 -13.03
CA MET A 629 24.66 9.65 -13.76
C MET A 629 23.34 9.93 -13.02
N THR A 630 22.92 11.19 -13.03
CA THR A 630 21.70 11.73 -12.41
C THR A 630 20.41 11.34 -13.17
N MET A 631 20.52 10.88 -14.41
CA MET A 631 19.40 10.60 -15.34
C MET A 631 18.65 9.27 -15.10
N LYS A 632 18.77 8.67 -13.90
CA LYS A 632 18.22 7.36 -13.52
C LYS A 632 16.92 7.44 -12.70
N SER A 633 16.27 8.59 -12.65
CA SER A 633 15.05 8.77 -11.85
C SER A 633 14.05 9.70 -12.55
N PHE A 634 12.77 9.56 -12.23
CA PHE A 634 11.73 10.48 -12.70
C PHE A 634 11.99 11.91 -12.21
N PRO A 635 11.84 12.96 -13.05
CA PRO A 635 11.30 12.98 -14.41
C PRO A 635 12.38 13.03 -15.52
N ARG A 636 13.57 12.50 -15.27
CA ARG A 636 14.66 12.45 -16.25
C ARG A 636 14.31 11.44 -17.36
N HIS A 637 14.56 11.82 -18.61
CA HIS A 637 14.19 11.07 -19.81
C HIS A 637 15.40 10.46 -20.55
N GLY A 638 16.62 10.65 -20.06
CA GLY A 638 17.87 10.24 -20.73
C GLY A 638 17.94 8.76 -21.10
N LEU A 639 17.59 7.85 -20.18
CA LEU A 639 17.54 6.42 -20.47
C LEU A 639 16.41 6.08 -21.46
N ILE A 640 15.23 6.69 -21.32
CA ILE A 640 14.10 6.48 -22.25
C ILE A 640 14.49 6.94 -23.68
N LEU A 641 15.20 8.06 -23.78
CA LEU A 641 15.73 8.60 -25.03
C LEU A 641 16.81 7.69 -25.63
N LEU A 642 17.68 7.11 -24.81
CA LEU A 642 18.72 6.17 -25.26
C LEU A 642 18.12 4.87 -25.81
N HIS A 643 17.08 4.34 -25.16
CA HIS A 643 16.30 3.21 -25.70
C HIS A 643 15.70 3.54 -27.06
N TRP A 644 15.05 4.70 -27.20
CA TRP A 644 14.50 5.12 -28.48
C TRP A 644 15.58 5.23 -29.55
N PHE A 645 16.73 5.84 -29.22
CA PHE A 645 17.83 6.04 -30.16
C PHE A 645 18.43 4.71 -30.64
N ALA A 646 18.70 3.77 -29.72
CA ALA A 646 19.24 2.45 -30.03
C ALA A 646 18.33 1.65 -30.99
N ASN A 647 17.01 1.82 -30.88
CA ASN A 647 16.05 1.14 -31.75
C ASN A 647 15.88 1.82 -33.12
N ASN A 648 16.33 3.07 -33.29
CA ASN A 648 16.21 3.84 -34.54
C ASN A 648 17.53 3.99 -35.32
N VAL A 649 18.64 3.50 -34.77
CA VAL A 649 19.93 3.42 -35.46
C VAL A 649 20.12 2.04 -36.11
N ALA A 650 20.56 2.04 -37.37
CA ALA A 650 21.03 0.87 -38.08
C ALA A 650 22.52 0.67 -37.77
N ILE A 651 22.89 -0.55 -37.37
CA ILE A 651 24.29 -0.92 -37.06
C ILE A 651 24.61 -2.11 -37.96
N ASN A 652 25.64 -1.98 -38.81
CA ASN A 652 26.07 -3.08 -39.68
C ASN A 652 27.01 -4.04 -38.94
N SER A 653 27.41 -5.14 -39.59
CA SER A 653 28.31 -6.15 -39.00
C SER A 653 29.72 -5.63 -38.71
N SER A 654 30.11 -4.50 -39.29
CA SER A 654 31.39 -3.82 -39.04
C SER A 654 31.32 -2.81 -37.88
N GLY A 655 30.13 -2.59 -37.31
CA GLY A 655 29.90 -1.63 -36.23
C GLY A 655 29.62 -0.21 -36.71
N ASP A 656 29.50 0.03 -38.01
CA ASP A 656 29.16 1.35 -38.54
C ASP A 656 27.69 1.67 -38.23
N MET A 657 27.47 2.87 -37.69
CA MET A 657 26.16 3.36 -37.29
C MET A 657 25.59 4.30 -38.34
N GLN A 658 24.34 4.07 -38.75
CA GLN A 658 23.58 4.94 -39.65
C GLN A 658 22.17 5.21 -39.13
N LEU A 659 21.72 6.46 -39.24
CA LEU A 659 20.32 6.80 -38.94
C LEU A 659 19.42 6.50 -40.14
N THR A 660 18.18 6.12 -39.86
CA THR A 660 17.14 5.87 -40.88
C THR A 660 16.60 7.17 -41.50
N PHE A 661 17.01 8.32 -40.97
CA PHE A 661 16.65 9.66 -41.41
C PHE A 661 17.89 10.57 -41.40
N ASP A 662 17.79 11.71 -42.10
CA ASP A 662 18.89 12.66 -42.20
C ASP A 662 18.95 13.61 -41.00
N VAL A 663 20.10 13.72 -40.33
CA VAL A 663 20.28 14.56 -39.13
C VAL A 663 20.19 16.06 -39.43
N GLY A 664 20.54 16.49 -40.66
CA GLY A 664 20.53 17.90 -41.07
C GLY A 664 19.12 18.46 -41.31
N GLN A 665 18.13 17.59 -41.40
CA GLN A 665 16.71 17.96 -41.59
C GLN A 665 16.02 18.39 -40.28
N GLY A 666 16.64 18.14 -39.13
CA GLY A 666 16.14 18.54 -37.81
C GLY A 666 14.97 17.69 -37.27
N SER A 667 14.80 16.47 -37.80
CA SER A 667 13.81 15.50 -37.32
C SER A 667 14.02 15.18 -35.83
N PHE A 668 12.92 14.91 -35.10
CA PHE A 668 12.96 14.55 -33.68
C PHE A 668 13.65 15.58 -32.74
N GLY A 669 13.70 16.86 -33.12
CA GLY A 669 14.35 17.88 -32.28
C GLY A 669 15.86 18.01 -32.50
N LEU A 670 16.41 17.28 -33.48
CA LEU A 670 17.83 17.39 -33.82
C LEU A 670 18.17 18.81 -34.25
N HIS A 671 19.27 19.31 -33.72
CA HIS A 671 19.85 20.57 -34.14
C HIS A 671 21.36 20.49 -33.94
N CYS A 672 22.09 21.27 -34.73
CA CYS A 672 23.54 21.28 -34.63
C CYS A 672 23.96 21.88 -33.28
N TYR A 673 24.87 21.18 -32.63
CA TYR A 673 25.55 21.64 -31.44
C TYR A 673 26.72 22.55 -31.86
N LYS A 674 26.61 23.85 -31.58
CA LYS A 674 27.69 24.83 -31.79
C LYS A 674 28.33 25.16 -30.45
N ASP A 675 29.53 24.64 -30.22
CA ASP A 675 30.35 25.09 -29.11
C ASP A 675 30.88 26.50 -29.41
N SER A 676 30.54 27.47 -28.56
CA SER A 676 31.04 28.84 -28.65
C SER A 676 32.30 29.05 -27.80
N ALA A 677 32.69 28.06 -26.99
CA ALA A 677 33.76 28.14 -26.02
C ALA A 677 34.60 26.86 -26.04
N GLN A 678 35.50 26.75 -27.02
CA GLN A 678 36.60 25.78 -27.20
C GLN A 678 36.97 24.93 -25.96
N THR A 679 36.11 23.98 -25.57
CA THR A 679 36.39 23.05 -24.48
C THR A 679 36.20 21.65 -25.03
N ALA A 680 37.33 21.09 -25.48
CA ALA A 680 37.43 19.79 -26.14
C ALA A 680 36.87 18.65 -25.24
N PRO A 681 36.43 17.52 -25.84
CA PRO A 681 37.23 16.78 -26.83
C PRO A 681 36.77 16.90 -28.29
N PHE A 682 35.83 17.79 -28.61
CA PHE A 682 35.11 17.84 -29.89
C PHE A 682 35.79 18.62 -31.03
N GLU A 683 37.13 18.61 -31.09
CA GLU A 683 37.87 19.23 -32.20
C GLU A 683 38.11 18.24 -33.35
N SER A 684 37.13 18.10 -34.23
CA SER A 684 37.32 17.54 -35.56
C SER A 684 36.85 18.55 -36.60
N SER A 685 37.77 19.05 -37.43
CA SER A 685 37.43 19.94 -38.56
C SER A 685 36.61 19.25 -39.66
N GLN A 686 36.43 17.93 -39.57
CA GLN A 686 35.75 17.08 -40.55
C GLN A 686 34.42 16.49 -40.04
N SER A 687 34.00 16.79 -38.81
CA SER A 687 32.79 16.21 -38.21
C SER A 687 31.81 17.29 -37.75
N HIS A 688 30.52 16.97 -37.79
CA HIS A 688 29.44 17.80 -37.24
C HIS A 688 28.83 17.14 -36.01
N TYR A 689 28.45 17.95 -35.02
CA TYR A 689 27.80 17.49 -33.81
C TYR A 689 26.33 17.90 -33.82
N TYR A 690 25.46 16.96 -33.49
CA TYR A 690 24.02 17.15 -33.39
C TYR A 690 23.53 16.78 -32.00
N SER A 691 22.67 17.62 -31.41
CA SER A 691 22.04 17.36 -30.13
C SER A 691 20.61 16.86 -30.32
N LEU A 692 20.28 15.77 -29.64
CA LEU A 692 18.96 15.15 -29.56
C LEU A 692 18.46 15.19 -28.12
N GLY A 693 17.15 15.32 -27.92
CA GLY A 693 16.54 15.20 -26.59
C GLY A 693 16.12 16.50 -25.94
N ASP A 694 16.23 17.63 -26.63
CA ASP A 694 15.53 18.86 -26.22
C ASP A 694 14.04 18.74 -26.55
N LEU A 695 13.26 18.27 -25.58
CA LEU A 695 11.81 18.10 -25.71
C LEU A 695 11.05 19.43 -25.75
N ALA A 696 11.73 20.56 -25.52
CA ALA A 696 11.13 21.88 -25.70
C ALA A 696 11.07 22.30 -27.18
N CYS A 697 11.92 21.73 -28.04
CA CYS A 697 12.03 22.05 -29.46
C CYS A 697 10.77 21.63 -30.25
N ARG A 698 10.34 22.45 -31.24
CA ARG A 698 9.11 22.19 -32.02
C ARG A 698 9.14 20.84 -32.74
N THR A 699 10.29 20.43 -33.28
CA THR A 699 10.42 19.15 -34.01
C THR A 699 10.53 17.94 -33.10
N ALA A 700 10.73 18.12 -31.78
CA ALA A 700 10.68 17.03 -30.79
C ALA A 700 9.28 16.40 -30.67
N ARG A 701 8.23 17.08 -31.17
CA ARG A 701 6.86 16.54 -31.29
C ARG A 701 6.77 15.27 -32.16
N MET A 702 7.80 14.98 -32.97
CA MET A 702 7.89 13.73 -33.73
C MET A 702 8.11 12.50 -32.85
N PHE A 703 8.60 12.66 -31.61
CA PHE A 703 8.84 11.53 -30.72
C PHE A 703 7.54 10.73 -30.42
N PRO A 704 7.67 9.40 -30.20
CA PRO A 704 6.61 8.62 -29.59
C PRO A 704 6.20 9.19 -28.23
N PHE A 705 4.95 8.95 -27.82
CA PHE A 705 4.45 9.51 -26.57
C PHE A 705 5.24 9.00 -25.35
N TYR A 706 5.69 7.75 -25.32
CA TYR A 706 6.46 7.22 -24.18
C TYR A 706 7.76 8.00 -23.91
N VAL A 707 8.37 8.62 -24.93
CA VAL A 707 9.58 9.46 -24.79
C VAL A 707 9.27 10.85 -24.20
N THR A 708 8.06 11.36 -24.46
CA THR A 708 7.61 12.71 -24.07
C THR A 708 6.64 12.71 -22.88
N HIS A 709 6.22 11.52 -22.43
CA HIS A 709 5.19 11.32 -21.42
C HIS A 709 5.54 12.01 -20.10
N ASP A 710 6.72 11.69 -19.54
CA ASP A 710 7.16 12.27 -18.27
C ASP A 710 7.40 13.77 -18.37
N PHE A 711 7.88 14.27 -19.51
CA PHE A 711 8.04 15.70 -19.76
C PHE A 711 6.71 16.47 -19.70
N HIS A 712 5.63 15.89 -20.26
CA HIS A 712 4.32 16.53 -20.27
C HIS A 712 3.60 16.47 -18.91
N ASN A 713 3.86 15.42 -18.12
CA ASN A 713 3.18 15.15 -16.86
C ASN A 713 3.95 15.64 -15.61
N SER A 714 5.17 16.17 -15.76
CA SER A 714 5.98 16.76 -14.68
C SER A 714 6.00 18.30 -14.73
N VAL A 715 4.83 18.94 -14.83
CA VAL A 715 4.69 20.36 -15.22
C VAL A 715 5.52 21.33 -14.34
N ASP A 716 5.75 20.99 -13.07
CA ASP A 716 6.43 21.86 -12.09
C ASP A 716 7.91 21.48 -11.80
N SER A 717 8.46 20.47 -12.48
CA SER A 717 9.86 20.05 -12.26
C SER A 717 10.85 20.81 -13.16
N SER A 718 11.89 21.37 -12.54
CA SER A 718 13.04 21.95 -13.25
C SER A 718 13.95 20.90 -13.90
N GLN A 719 13.75 19.60 -13.62
CA GLN A 719 14.63 18.50 -14.05
C GLN A 719 14.17 17.80 -15.36
N LYS A 720 12.97 18.11 -15.87
CA LYS A 720 12.26 17.32 -16.91
C LYS A 720 12.79 17.38 -18.34
N ASN A 721 13.82 18.19 -18.63
CA ASN A 721 14.32 18.39 -19.99
C ASN A 721 15.84 18.62 -20.04
N LEU A 722 16.59 17.96 -19.15
CA LEU A 722 18.03 18.14 -19.03
C LEU A 722 18.85 17.14 -19.85
N ASP A 723 18.28 15.99 -20.19
CA ASP A 723 19.05 14.91 -20.83
C ASP A 723 19.20 15.09 -22.34
N ARG A 724 20.40 14.83 -22.88
CA ARG A 724 20.70 14.92 -24.32
C ARG A 724 21.51 13.73 -24.81
N ILE A 725 21.31 13.37 -26.07
CA ILE A 725 22.22 12.52 -26.83
C ILE A 725 22.95 13.40 -27.85
N LEU A 726 24.28 13.43 -27.79
CA LEU A 726 25.11 14.09 -28.80
C LEU A 726 25.58 13.05 -29.82
N ILE A 727 25.45 13.40 -31.11
CA ILE A 727 25.78 12.54 -32.23
C ILE A 727 26.85 13.24 -33.05
N GLN A 728 28.00 12.61 -33.20
CA GLN A 728 29.07 13.04 -34.08
C GLN A 728 28.89 12.36 -35.44
N VAL A 729 28.80 13.14 -36.52
CA VAL A 729 28.64 12.64 -37.89
C VAL A 729 29.72 13.19 -38.82
N GLN A 730 30.03 12.46 -39.89
CA GLN A 730 30.97 12.92 -40.91
C GLN A 730 30.37 14.04 -41.74
N LYS A 731 31.13 15.13 -41.96
CA LYS A 731 30.69 16.27 -42.78
C LYS A 731 30.32 15.90 -44.22
N ASN A 732 31.00 14.91 -44.78
CA ASN A 732 30.78 14.45 -46.16
C ASN A 732 29.70 13.38 -46.28
N ASN A 733 29.27 12.78 -45.15
CA ASN A 733 28.18 11.80 -45.10
C ASN A 733 27.44 11.91 -43.75
N PRO A 734 26.48 12.84 -43.63
CA PRO A 734 25.81 13.15 -42.36
C PRO A 734 24.92 12.02 -41.82
N ARG A 735 24.71 10.93 -42.58
CA ARG A 735 24.02 9.73 -42.09
C ARG A 735 24.92 8.79 -41.30
N ASN A 736 26.23 8.85 -41.54
CA ASN A 736 27.21 8.02 -40.83
C ASN A 736 27.54 8.66 -39.48
N ILE A 737 27.26 7.93 -38.40
CA ILE A 737 27.59 8.34 -37.04
C ILE A 737 28.96 7.77 -36.69
N GLU A 738 29.88 8.65 -36.29
CA GLU A 738 31.20 8.29 -35.80
C GLU A 738 31.17 7.94 -34.31
N LYS A 739 30.49 8.76 -33.51
CA LYS A 739 30.40 8.62 -32.05
C LYS A 739 29.06 9.09 -31.50
N VAL A 740 28.67 8.51 -30.37
CA VAL A 740 27.45 8.83 -29.65
C VAL A 740 27.79 9.11 -28.20
N PHE A 741 27.24 10.17 -27.63
CA PHE A 741 27.42 10.53 -26.24
C PHE A 741 26.08 10.77 -25.56
N ILE A 742 26.01 10.48 -24.27
CA ILE A 742 24.90 10.91 -23.40
C ILE A 742 25.42 11.99 -22.45
N VAL A 743 24.70 13.11 -22.37
CA VAL A 743 25.13 14.30 -21.62
C VAL A 743 23.96 14.98 -20.92
N GLU A 744 24.27 15.79 -19.92
CA GLU A 744 23.32 16.67 -19.23
C GLU A 744 23.49 18.15 -19.65
N TYR A 745 22.38 18.81 -19.96
CA TYR A 745 22.32 20.21 -20.37
C TYR A 745 22.28 21.15 -19.15
N LYS A 746 23.12 22.19 -19.12
CA LYS A 746 23.03 23.30 -18.14
C LYS A 746 22.56 24.58 -18.84
N GLY A 747 21.55 25.24 -18.27
CA GLY A 747 20.75 26.33 -18.87
C GLY A 747 21.45 27.64 -19.24
N GLN A 748 22.77 27.68 -19.45
CA GLN A 748 23.49 28.85 -19.99
C GLN A 748 24.49 28.42 -21.07
N GLY A 749 24.28 28.94 -22.30
CA GLY A 749 25.32 28.97 -23.34
C GLY A 749 25.54 27.71 -24.18
N CYS A 750 24.54 26.82 -24.31
CA CYS A 750 24.71 25.52 -25.00
C CYS A 750 25.84 24.67 -24.38
N ARG A 751 26.04 24.75 -23.06
CA ARG A 751 27.13 24.07 -22.36
C ARG A 751 26.64 22.77 -21.71
N TYR A 752 27.35 21.67 -21.93
CA TYR A 752 27.14 20.43 -21.19
C TYR A 752 28.05 20.38 -19.96
N ASP A 753 27.71 19.51 -19.01
CA ASP A 753 28.60 19.19 -17.89
C ASP A 753 29.57 18.07 -18.30
N PRO A 754 30.89 18.35 -18.43
CA PRO A 754 31.86 17.31 -18.79
C PRO A 754 31.99 16.22 -17.72
N GLU A 755 31.59 16.47 -16.46
CA GLU A 755 31.58 15.45 -15.39
C GLU A 755 30.49 14.39 -15.58
N TYR A 756 29.46 14.67 -16.40
CA TYR A 756 28.34 13.76 -16.68
C TYR A 756 28.22 13.42 -18.17
N ALA A 757 29.33 13.48 -18.91
CA ALA A 757 29.40 13.08 -20.30
C ALA A 757 29.98 11.66 -20.43
N TYR A 758 29.25 10.78 -21.12
CA TYR A 758 29.68 9.40 -21.36
C TYR A 758 29.59 9.05 -22.86
N GLU A 759 30.63 8.42 -23.40
CA GLU A 759 30.62 7.86 -24.76
C GLU A 759 29.89 6.52 -24.75
N ILE A 760 28.97 6.31 -25.69
CA ILE A 760 28.17 5.09 -25.80
C ILE A 760 28.77 4.20 -26.87
N SER A 761 29.13 2.97 -26.51
CA SER A 761 29.67 2.00 -27.47
C SER A 761 28.58 1.46 -28.41
N THR A 762 29.00 1.01 -29.59
CA THR A 762 28.14 0.26 -30.54
C THR A 762 27.64 -1.06 -29.94
N GLN A 763 28.44 -1.68 -29.07
CA GLN A 763 28.08 -2.89 -28.32
C GLN A 763 26.88 -2.63 -27.39
N LEU A 764 26.89 -1.54 -26.63
CA LEU A 764 25.79 -1.17 -25.75
C LEU A 764 24.50 -0.91 -26.55
N LEU A 765 24.58 -0.15 -27.65
CA LEU A 765 23.41 0.08 -28.53
C LEU A 765 22.83 -1.23 -29.08
N THR A 766 23.70 -2.18 -29.45
CA THR A 766 23.31 -3.50 -29.94
C THR A 766 22.62 -4.32 -28.85
N GLN A 767 23.14 -4.29 -27.61
CA GLN A 767 22.51 -4.95 -26.45
C GLN A 767 21.12 -4.39 -26.17
N ILE A 768 20.96 -3.06 -26.16
CA ILE A 768 19.66 -2.41 -25.92
C ILE A 768 18.65 -2.81 -26.99
N LYS A 769 19.07 -2.82 -28.26
CA LYS A 769 18.22 -3.24 -29.39
C LYS A 769 17.83 -4.72 -29.30
N ALA A 770 18.74 -5.57 -28.85
CA ALA A 770 18.50 -7.01 -28.70
C ALA A 770 17.44 -7.33 -27.63
N LEU A 771 17.20 -6.44 -26.66
CA LEU A 771 16.12 -6.60 -25.67
C LEU A 771 14.71 -6.45 -26.28
N GLY A 772 14.58 -5.86 -27.49
CA GLY A 772 13.30 -5.72 -28.19
C GLY A 772 12.81 -6.98 -28.92
N SER A 773 13.67 -7.99 -29.08
CA SER A 773 13.34 -9.30 -29.64
C SER A 773 12.82 -10.23 -28.53
N ASP A 774 11.89 -11.13 -28.85
CA ASP A 774 11.24 -12.03 -27.89
C ASP A 774 12.30 -12.69 -26.98
N ILE A 775 12.29 -12.32 -25.70
CA ILE A 775 13.11 -12.95 -24.67
C ILE A 775 12.22 -14.07 -24.16
N GLY A 776 12.41 -15.28 -24.68
CA GLY A 776 11.81 -16.47 -24.06
C GLY A 776 12.16 -16.49 -22.57
N CYS A 777 11.32 -17.10 -21.72
CA CYS A 777 11.58 -17.23 -20.29
C CYS A 777 12.77 -18.18 -20.00
N ASP A 778 13.94 -17.86 -20.52
CA ASP A 778 15.19 -18.57 -20.34
C ASP A 778 16.12 -17.72 -19.47
N PRO A 779 16.32 -18.07 -18.19
CA PRO A 779 17.25 -17.38 -17.31
C PRO A 779 18.72 -17.50 -17.74
N ASN A 780 19.03 -18.27 -18.79
CA ASN A 780 20.37 -18.40 -19.38
C ASN A 780 20.53 -17.60 -20.68
N ASP A 781 19.59 -16.72 -21.03
CA ASP A 781 19.70 -15.88 -22.22
C ASP A 781 20.98 -15.03 -22.15
N PRO A 782 21.89 -15.11 -23.13
CA PRO A 782 23.18 -14.41 -23.09
C PRO A 782 23.05 -12.87 -23.09
N ARG A 783 21.86 -12.33 -23.38
CA ARG A 783 21.53 -10.91 -23.24
C ARG A 783 21.33 -10.49 -21.77
N LEU A 784 21.13 -11.45 -20.86
CA LEU A 784 20.85 -11.27 -19.44
C LEU A 784 22.01 -11.84 -18.60
N ASN A 785 22.84 -10.97 -18.03
CA ASN A 785 23.99 -11.39 -17.21
C ASN A 785 23.69 -11.20 -15.72
N PHE A 786 22.81 -12.03 -15.14
CA PHE A 786 22.46 -11.96 -13.72
C PHE A 786 21.91 -13.29 -13.18
N SER A 787 21.96 -13.46 -11.86
CA SER A 787 21.52 -14.67 -11.16
C SER A 787 20.00 -14.90 -11.23
N LEU A 788 19.53 -16.13 -10.95
CA LEU A 788 18.11 -16.47 -10.96
C LEU A 788 17.25 -15.60 -10.00
N CYS A 789 17.82 -15.19 -8.85
CA CYS A 789 17.15 -14.28 -7.91
C CYS A 789 17.05 -12.84 -8.44
N GLU A 790 18.07 -12.38 -9.16
CA GLU A 790 18.05 -11.08 -9.84
C GLU A 790 17.06 -11.09 -11.01
N PHE A 791 16.94 -12.23 -11.71
CA PHE A 791 15.97 -12.40 -12.79
C PHE A 791 14.52 -12.19 -12.33
N LEU A 792 14.13 -12.76 -11.18
CA LEU A 792 12.79 -12.54 -10.61
C LEU A 792 12.55 -11.07 -10.20
N ASN A 793 13.57 -10.40 -9.65
CA ASN A 793 13.49 -8.97 -9.31
C ASN A 793 13.34 -8.09 -10.56
N TYR A 794 14.13 -8.36 -11.61
CA TYR A 794 14.00 -7.64 -12.88
C TYR A 794 12.68 -7.94 -13.59
N GLN A 795 12.12 -9.16 -13.49
CA GLN A 795 10.77 -9.44 -14.00
C GLN A 795 9.69 -8.59 -13.33
N GLN A 796 9.76 -8.41 -12.00
CA GLN A 796 8.82 -7.54 -11.28
C GLN A 796 8.97 -6.08 -11.70
N LYS A 797 10.21 -5.59 -11.83
CA LYS A 797 10.47 -4.23 -12.32
C LYS A 797 10.02 -4.05 -13.77
N ALA A 798 10.24 -5.05 -14.62
CA ALA A 798 9.77 -5.06 -16.00
C ALA A 798 8.24 -5.00 -16.07
N ALA A 799 7.53 -5.75 -15.22
CA ALA A 799 6.08 -5.63 -15.11
C ALA A 799 5.64 -4.21 -14.71
N LYS A 800 6.33 -3.56 -13.77
CA LYS A 800 6.08 -2.15 -13.41
C LYS A 800 6.33 -1.21 -14.59
N VAL A 801 7.40 -1.43 -15.36
CA VAL A 801 7.67 -0.66 -16.58
C VAL A 801 6.56 -0.85 -17.60
N LEU A 802 6.06 -2.07 -17.82
CA LEU A 802 4.93 -2.33 -18.73
C LEU A 802 3.63 -1.65 -18.28
N MET A 803 3.44 -1.48 -16.97
CA MET A 803 2.29 -0.75 -16.44
C MET A 803 2.42 0.76 -16.66
N VAL A 804 3.63 1.32 -16.57
CA VAL A 804 3.89 2.75 -16.77
C VAL A 804 4.02 3.09 -18.27
N TYR A 805 4.68 2.26 -19.07
CA TYR A 805 4.96 2.46 -20.49
C TYR A 805 4.45 1.26 -21.30
N PRO A 806 3.11 1.14 -21.50
CA PRO A 806 2.55 0.02 -22.24
C PRO A 806 3.04 0.00 -23.69
N GLU A 807 3.02 -1.19 -24.31
CA GLU A 807 3.30 -1.41 -25.75
C GLU A 807 4.72 -1.03 -26.22
N THR A 808 5.68 -0.85 -25.31
CA THR A 808 7.05 -0.44 -25.66
C THR A 808 8.06 -1.56 -25.44
N ARG A 809 8.19 -2.49 -26.40
CA ARG A 809 9.05 -3.69 -26.30
C ARG A 809 10.51 -3.37 -25.96
N GLY A 810 11.09 -4.19 -25.10
CA GLY A 810 12.48 -4.08 -24.65
C GLY A 810 12.73 -2.96 -23.65
N LEU A 811 11.84 -1.95 -23.54
CA LEU A 811 11.96 -0.89 -22.53
C LEU A 811 11.76 -1.46 -21.12
N GLU A 812 10.88 -2.45 -21.01
CA GLU A 812 10.56 -3.18 -19.78
C GLU A 812 11.77 -3.84 -19.14
N TRP A 813 12.68 -4.37 -19.95
CA TRP A 813 13.93 -4.94 -19.47
C TRP A 813 15.03 -3.89 -19.38
N PHE A 814 15.09 -2.96 -20.33
CA PHE A 814 16.16 -1.98 -20.38
C PHE A 814 16.20 -1.04 -19.17
N LEU A 815 15.08 -0.41 -18.78
CA LEU A 815 15.09 0.58 -17.70
C LEU A 815 15.57 -0.03 -16.36
N PRO A 816 15.04 -1.18 -15.90
CA PRO A 816 15.53 -1.81 -14.68
C PRO A 816 17.00 -2.23 -14.77
N LEU A 817 17.42 -2.82 -15.90
CA LEU A 817 18.81 -3.29 -16.08
C LEU A 817 19.80 -2.13 -16.12
N ALA A 818 19.42 -0.98 -16.70
CA ALA A 818 20.20 0.24 -16.70
C ALA A 818 20.20 0.99 -15.34
N GLY A 819 19.50 0.46 -14.33
CA GLY A 819 19.44 1.03 -12.99
C GLY A 819 18.50 2.22 -12.84
N TYR A 820 17.49 2.35 -13.70
CA TYR A 820 16.45 3.36 -13.53
C TYR A 820 15.60 3.02 -12.29
N ASP A 821 15.30 4.02 -11.47
CA ASP A 821 14.46 3.93 -10.28
C ASP A 821 12.98 3.80 -10.66
N MET A 822 12.66 2.60 -11.17
CA MET A 822 11.31 2.23 -11.56
C MET A 822 10.37 2.10 -10.37
N ASP A 823 10.89 1.88 -9.16
CA ASP A 823 10.06 1.76 -7.96
C ASP A 823 9.51 3.14 -7.56
N SER A 824 10.36 4.17 -7.51
CA SER A 824 9.93 5.55 -7.31
C SER A 824 8.98 6.03 -8.41
N ARG A 825 9.29 5.76 -9.69
CA ARG A 825 8.40 6.13 -10.79
C ARG A 825 7.05 5.39 -10.71
N PHE A 826 7.06 4.09 -10.41
CA PHE A 826 5.84 3.30 -10.28
C PHE A 826 5.00 3.75 -9.08
N ASN A 827 5.61 4.15 -7.97
CA ASN A 827 4.90 4.73 -6.83
C ASN A 827 4.24 6.06 -7.19
N ASN A 828 4.96 6.94 -7.90
CA ASN A 828 4.40 8.16 -8.49
C ASN A 828 3.33 7.89 -9.57
N PHE A 829 3.19 6.66 -10.04
CA PHE A 829 2.18 6.22 -11.00
C PHE A 829 0.98 5.51 -10.33
N SER A 830 1.21 4.82 -9.21
CA SER A 830 0.19 4.10 -8.44
C SER A 830 -0.56 5.00 -7.46
N GLN A 831 0.11 5.99 -6.85
CA GLN A 831 -0.51 6.97 -5.94
C GLN A 831 -1.57 7.92 -6.51
N ALA A 832 -1.43 8.56 -7.66
CA ALA A 832 -1.43 7.85 -8.91
C ALA A 832 -2.85 7.33 -9.22
N SER A 833 -2.88 6.16 -9.86
CA SER A 833 -4.06 5.42 -10.33
C SER A 833 -5.12 4.96 -9.30
N PHE A 834 -4.91 5.10 -7.98
CA PHE A 834 -5.79 4.52 -6.94
C PHE A 834 -6.52 5.57 -6.06
N CYS A 835 -7.51 6.28 -6.61
CA CYS A 835 -8.61 6.84 -5.80
C CYS A 835 -9.72 5.78 -5.67
N ALA A 836 -9.81 5.13 -4.51
CA ALA A 836 -10.93 4.25 -4.16
C ALA A 836 -12.12 5.08 -3.66
N LEU A 837 -13.30 4.84 -4.26
CA LEU A 837 -14.59 5.31 -3.78
C LEU A 837 -14.96 4.52 -2.51
N GLN A 838 -14.92 5.16 -1.34
CA GLN A 838 -15.64 4.66 -0.16
C GLN A 838 -17.12 5.06 -0.29
N ILE A 839 -18.01 4.07 -0.22
CA ILE A 839 -19.45 4.30 -0.07
C ILE A 839 -19.77 4.07 1.41
N ASN A 840 -19.90 5.16 2.17
CA ASN A 840 -20.61 5.16 3.44
C ASN A 840 -21.78 6.15 3.31
N GLY A 841 -22.91 5.79 3.90
CA GLY A 841 -24.16 6.56 3.82
C GLY A 841 -23.96 8.06 4.06
N ASP A 842 -24.57 8.83 3.17
CA ASP A 842 -24.97 10.23 3.24
C ASP A 842 -23.94 11.39 3.25
N THR A 843 -22.64 11.17 3.14
CA THR A 843 -21.70 12.27 2.79
C THR A 843 -20.55 11.84 1.87
N ILE A 844 -20.42 12.53 0.73
CA ILE A 844 -19.30 12.39 -0.23
C ILE A 844 -18.10 13.16 0.32
N ASP A 845 -17.15 12.46 0.96
CA ASP A 845 -15.89 13.07 1.38
C ASP A 845 -14.79 12.82 0.33
N ILE A 846 -14.34 13.90 -0.30
CA ILE A 846 -13.35 13.89 -1.39
C ILE A 846 -11.97 14.10 -0.78
N CYS A 847 -11.11 13.07 -0.86
CA CYS A 847 -9.64 13.10 -0.75
C CYS A 847 -9.02 14.12 0.24
N SER A 848 -8.51 13.66 1.38
CA SER A 848 -7.62 14.46 2.25
C SER A 848 -6.13 14.06 2.07
N SER A 849 -5.26 15.07 1.94
CA SER A 849 -4.04 15.17 1.11
C SER A 849 -2.72 14.59 1.69
N PRO A 850 -1.67 14.32 0.87
CA PRO A 850 -0.85 15.37 0.24
C PRO A 850 -0.49 15.13 -1.25
N SER A 851 -1.42 15.49 -2.15
CA SER A 851 -1.23 16.02 -3.53
C SER A 851 -2.62 16.00 -4.20
N ASN A 852 -3.39 17.08 -4.08
CA ASN A 852 -4.79 17.15 -4.55
C ASN A 852 -4.91 17.39 -6.05
N ARG A 853 -4.33 16.55 -6.92
CA ARG A 853 -4.60 16.66 -8.36
C ARG A 853 -5.16 15.36 -8.91
N ILE A 854 -6.36 15.45 -9.51
CA ILE A 854 -6.99 14.36 -10.26
C ILE A 854 -6.03 13.81 -11.34
N SER A 855 -5.02 14.60 -11.76
CA SER A 855 -3.95 14.17 -12.66
C SER A 855 -3.24 12.92 -12.21
N ASP A 856 -3.22 12.72 -10.91
CA ASP A 856 -2.54 11.61 -10.29
C ASP A 856 -3.42 10.36 -10.53
N VAL A 857 -4.75 10.46 -10.45
CA VAL A 857 -5.73 9.35 -10.61
C VAL A 857 -5.77 8.67 -11.99
N ILE A 858 -5.12 9.24 -13.01
CA ILE A 858 -5.28 8.77 -14.38
C ILE A 858 -4.20 7.76 -14.77
N PRO A 859 -4.56 6.49 -15.07
CA PRO A 859 -3.61 5.47 -15.47
C PRO A 859 -3.02 5.77 -16.85
N ASN A 860 -1.83 5.21 -17.12
CA ASN A 860 -1.06 5.40 -18.36
C ASN A 860 -1.69 4.69 -19.57
N LYS A 861 -2.88 4.10 -19.39
CA LYS A 861 -3.75 3.62 -20.47
C LYS A 861 -4.66 4.71 -21.03
N ALA A 862 -4.81 5.84 -20.34
CA ALA A 862 -5.60 6.97 -20.80
C ALA A 862 -4.90 7.65 -21.98
N LYS A 863 -5.37 7.35 -23.18
CA LYS A 863 -4.82 7.85 -24.43
C LYS A 863 -5.68 9.01 -24.90
N LEU A 864 -5.11 10.21 -24.98
CA LEU A 864 -5.77 11.40 -25.53
C LEU A 864 -5.04 11.79 -26.82
N GLU A 865 -5.71 11.76 -27.98
CA GLU A 865 -5.07 12.05 -29.27
C GLU A 865 -5.88 13.05 -30.09
N VAL A 866 -5.16 13.83 -30.90
CA VAL A 866 -5.72 14.62 -32.00
C VAL A 866 -5.60 13.80 -33.29
N LYS A 867 -6.71 13.60 -34.00
CA LYS A 867 -6.81 12.98 -35.33
C LYS A 867 -7.42 13.98 -36.32
N SER A 868 -7.46 13.63 -37.59
CA SER A 868 -8.06 14.43 -38.66
C SER A 868 -9.46 13.93 -39.03
N THR A 869 -10.39 14.84 -39.31
CA THR A 869 -11.61 14.53 -40.10
C THR A 869 -11.29 14.61 -41.60
N SER A 870 -12.20 14.13 -42.46
CA SER A 870 -12.08 14.31 -43.91
C SER A 870 -12.19 15.77 -44.36
N GLY A 871 -12.73 16.64 -43.51
CA GLY A 871 -12.91 18.08 -43.80
C GLY A 871 -11.73 18.96 -43.38
N GLY A 872 -10.63 18.40 -42.85
CA GLY A 872 -9.48 19.19 -42.38
C GLY A 872 -9.60 19.69 -40.93
N TYR A 873 -10.61 19.24 -40.19
CA TYR A 873 -10.79 19.62 -38.79
C TYR A 873 -10.13 18.62 -37.84
N ALA A 874 -9.80 19.09 -36.64
CA ALA A 874 -9.34 18.26 -35.56
C ALA A 874 -10.48 17.38 -35.02
N LYS A 875 -10.16 16.11 -34.78
CA LYS A 875 -11.00 15.14 -34.10
C LYS A 875 -10.31 14.74 -32.82
N ILE A 876 -10.97 14.95 -31.69
CA ILE A 876 -10.52 14.49 -30.38
C ILE A 876 -10.85 13.00 -30.29
N THR A 877 -9.90 12.18 -29.86
CA THR A 877 -10.14 10.77 -29.54
C THR A 877 -9.58 10.46 -28.17
N TRP A 878 -10.36 9.78 -27.33
CA TRP A 878 -9.90 9.31 -26.04
C TRP A 878 -10.23 7.83 -25.82
N SER A 879 -9.38 7.14 -25.07
CA SER A 879 -9.63 5.77 -24.61
C SER A 879 -8.90 5.51 -23.31
N GLY A 880 -9.32 4.48 -22.57
CA GLY A 880 -8.63 4.03 -21.36
C GLY A 880 -8.76 4.98 -20.16
N ILE A 881 -9.77 5.85 -20.13
CA ILE A 881 -10.12 6.65 -18.95
C ILE A 881 -10.87 5.74 -17.97
N PRO A 882 -10.46 5.64 -16.70
CA PRO A 882 -11.17 4.83 -15.70
C PRO A 882 -12.62 5.27 -15.48
N GLU A 883 -13.51 4.34 -15.15
CA GLU A 883 -14.91 4.66 -14.87
C GLU A 883 -15.09 5.59 -13.66
N ASN A 884 -14.33 5.41 -12.59
CA ASN A 884 -14.39 6.28 -11.42
C ASN A 884 -14.00 7.73 -11.77
N VAL A 885 -13.00 7.91 -12.66
CA VAL A 885 -12.59 9.23 -13.17
C VAL A 885 -13.63 9.77 -14.16
N ALA A 886 -14.15 8.93 -15.05
CA ALA A 886 -15.11 9.36 -16.07
C ALA A 886 -16.45 9.81 -15.47
N ARG A 887 -16.86 9.21 -14.33
CA ARG A 887 -18.04 9.59 -13.54
C ARG A 887 -17.85 10.91 -12.77
N MET A 888 -16.63 11.40 -12.62
CA MET A 888 -16.40 12.77 -12.15
C MET A 888 -16.91 13.76 -13.22
N LYS A 889 -17.43 14.93 -12.82
CA LYS A 889 -17.87 15.98 -13.76
C LYS A 889 -16.68 16.62 -14.48
N LEU A 890 -16.04 15.88 -15.39
CA LEU A 890 -14.86 16.27 -16.15
C LEU A 890 -15.22 16.63 -17.58
N ASP A 891 -14.39 17.49 -18.15
CA ASP A 891 -14.47 17.94 -19.54
C ASP A 891 -13.22 17.47 -20.30
N ILE A 892 -13.36 17.26 -21.61
CA ILE A 892 -12.23 17.05 -22.52
C ILE A 892 -12.10 18.28 -23.42
N GLY A 893 -10.93 18.93 -23.39
CA GLY A 893 -10.67 20.16 -24.12
C GLY A 893 -9.54 20.03 -25.12
N ILE A 894 -9.64 20.75 -26.23
CA ILE A 894 -8.56 20.91 -27.20
C ILE A 894 -7.93 22.28 -27.06
N TYR A 895 -6.60 22.33 -26.98
CA TYR A 895 -5.83 23.54 -26.73
C TYR A 895 -4.94 23.86 -27.93
N LYS A 896 -4.71 25.16 -28.18
CA LYS A 896 -3.86 25.64 -29.27
C LYS A 896 -2.39 25.19 -29.14
N SER A 897 -1.86 25.17 -27.92
CA SER A 897 -0.48 24.76 -27.62
C SER A 897 -0.30 24.39 -26.15
N ARG A 898 0.88 23.86 -25.79
CA ARG A 898 1.24 23.54 -24.39
C ARG A 898 1.15 24.72 -23.40
N THR A 899 1.33 25.96 -23.84
CA THR A 899 1.37 27.13 -22.94
C THR A 899 0.01 27.82 -22.78
N ASN A 900 -0.95 27.51 -23.63
CA ASN A 900 -2.29 28.10 -23.54
C ASN A 900 -3.03 27.60 -22.30
N THR A 901 -3.68 28.53 -21.61
CA THR A 901 -4.48 28.33 -20.39
C THR A 901 -5.92 27.95 -20.70
N ASP A 902 -6.47 28.41 -21.83
CA ASP A 902 -7.88 28.24 -22.18
C ASP A 902 -8.07 27.25 -23.35
N PRO A 903 -9.09 26.38 -23.29
CA PRO A 903 -9.42 25.48 -24.38
C PRO A 903 -10.03 26.25 -25.56
N LEU A 904 -9.72 25.83 -26.78
CA LEU A 904 -10.38 26.32 -28.00
C LEU A 904 -11.84 25.83 -28.07
N GLU A 905 -12.03 24.55 -27.75
CA GLU A 905 -13.32 23.91 -27.56
C GLU A 905 -13.19 22.88 -26.43
N PHE A 906 -14.26 22.64 -25.70
CA PHE A 906 -14.33 21.58 -24.69
C PHE A 906 -15.70 20.92 -24.71
N TYR A 907 -15.72 19.67 -24.27
CA TYR A 907 -16.90 18.81 -24.30
C TYR A 907 -17.00 18.06 -22.97
N PRO A 908 -18.19 17.94 -22.37
CA PRO A 908 -18.34 17.15 -21.16
C PRO A 908 -18.10 15.67 -21.47
N LEU A 909 -17.35 14.99 -20.60
CA LEU A 909 -17.01 13.58 -20.79
C LEU A 909 -18.22 12.66 -20.55
N ASN A 910 -19.20 13.10 -19.74
CA ASN A 910 -20.46 12.40 -19.46
C ASN A 910 -20.30 10.92 -19.06
N GLY A 911 -19.29 10.56 -18.27
CA GLY A 911 -19.09 9.16 -17.87
C GLY A 911 -18.40 8.27 -18.91
N MET A 912 -18.08 8.78 -20.10
CA MET A 912 -17.52 7.96 -21.18
C MET A 912 -16.03 7.67 -20.99
N THR A 913 -15.67 6.39 -20.84
CA THR A 913 -14.28 5.91 -20.68
C THR A 913 -13.47 5.90 -21.98
N HIS A 914 -14.15 5.98 -23.12
CA HIS A 914 -13.59 6.07 -24.47
C HIS A 914 -14.57 6.79 -25.39
N GLY A 915 -14.08 7.34 -26.49
CA GLY A 915 -14.94 8.01 -27.46
C GLY A 915 -14.18 8.87 -28.44
N SER A 916 -14.93 9.55 -29.29
CA SER A 916 -14.37 10.54 -30.20
C SER A 916 -15.33 11.68 -30.45
N GLN A 917 -14.79 12.88 -30.57
CA GLN A 917 -15.55 14.10 -30.79
C GLN A 917 -14.96 14.88 -31.96
N GLN A 918 -15.79 15.22 -32.94
CA GLN A 918 -15.39 16.11 -34.03
C GLN A 918 -15.50 17.57 -33.55
N THR A 919 -14.53 18.39 -33.92
CA THR A 919 -14.46 19.81 -33.55
C THR A 919 -14.63 20.69 -34.78
N LYS A 920 -14.84 22.00 -34.59
CA LYS A 920 -14.74 22.99 -35.68
C LYS A 920 -13.34 23.62 -35.76
N VAL A 921 -12.40 23.15 -34.94
CA VAL A 921 -11.01 23.63 -34.91
C VAL A 921 -10.25 23.05 -36.11
N PRO A 922 -9.66 23.89 -36.99
CA PRO A 922 -8.82 23.40 -38.08
C PRO A 922 -7.64 22.60 -37.55
N LEU A 923 -7.27 21.51 -38.22
CA LEU A 923 -6.14 20.67 -37.79
C LEU A 923 -4.83 21.45 -37.97
N ASN A 924 -4.18 21.76 -36.85
CA ASN A 924 -2.99 22.59 -36.80
C ASN A 924 -1.90 22.01 -35.89
N PRO A 925 -0.61 22.23 -36.18
CA PRO A 925 0.48 21.80 -35.30
C PRO A 925 0.38 22.42 -33.91
N GLY A 926 0.73 21.62 -32.90
CA GLY A 926 0.73 22.05 -31.50
C GLY A 926 -0.60 21.84 -30.78
N LEU A 927 -1.67 21.48 -31.49
CA LEU A 927 -2.93 21.13 -30.85
C LEU A 927 -2.73 20.02 -29.81
N GLN A 928 -3.30 20.18 -28.63
CA GLN A 928 -3.17 19.22 -27.54
C GLN A 928 -4.52 18.96 -26.89
N VAL A 929 -4.86 17.69 -26.72
CA VAL A 929 -6.05 17.29 -25.96
C VAL A 929 -5.68 17.21 -24.49
N ARG A 930 -6.54 17.76 -23.63
CA ARG A 930 -6.40 17.71 -22.18
C ARG A 930 -7.71 17.26 -21.54
N LEU A 931 -7.60 16.44 -20.51
CA LEU A 931 -8.71 16.19 -19.61
C LEU A 931 -8.72 17.27 -18.52
N LEU A 932 -9.90 17.80 -18.22
CA LEU A 932 -10.09 19.01 -17.43
C LEU A 932 -11.08 18.76 -16.32
N GLN A 933 -10.83 19.38 -15.17
CA GLN A 933 -11.84 19.56 -14.13
C GLN A 933 -12.24 21.05 -14.14
N SER A 934 -13.53 21.31 -14.32
CA SER A 934 -14.06 22.67 -14.31
C SER A 934 -14.56 23.04 -12.91
N ARG A 935 -14.14 24.21 -12.41
CA ARG A 935 -14.65 24.81 -11.18
C ARG A 935 -15.25 26.17 -11.52
N ARG A 936 -16.56 26.30 -11.31
CA ARG A 936 -17.22 27.61 -11.36
C ARG A 936 -16.97 28.34 -10.04
N VAL A 937 -16.38 29.52 -10.13
CA VAL A 937 -16.28 30.45 -9.00
C VAL A 937 -17.25 31.59 -9.28
N SER A 938 -18.20 31.80 -8.36
CA SER A 938 -19.16 32.89 -8.46
C SER A 938 -18.47 34.17 -7.99
N SER A 939 -18.13 35.07 -8.91
CA SER A 939 -17.67 36.41 -8.57
C SER A 939 -18.81 37.41 -8.80
N TYR A 940 -19.35 37.99 -7.72
CA TYR A 940 -20.42 39.00 -7.71
C TYR A 940 -21.64 38.70 -8.61
N VAL A 941 -22.69 38.12 -8.02
CA VAL A 941 -24.15 38.05 -8.35
C VAL A 941 -24.61 37.90 -9.83
N PHE A 942 -23.82 38.24 -10.85
CA PHE A 942 -24.15 38.16 -12.27
C PHE A 942 -23.03 37.64 -13.19
N PHE A 943 -21.78 37.40 -12.72
CA PHE A 943 -20.70 36.85 -13.56
C PHE A 943 -19.94 35.67 -12.89
N GLY A 944 -20.19 34.43 -13.33
CA GLY A 944 -19.38 33.28 -12.93
C GLY A 944 -18.19 33.06 -13.87
N THR A 945 -16.96 33.05 -13.35
CA THR A 945 -15.77 32.65 -14.12
C THR A 945 -15.52 31.15 -13.92
N THR A 946 -15.38 30.41 -15.02
CA THR A 946 -15.07 28.97 -14.97
C THR A 946 -13.56 28.80 -15.09
N TYR A 947 -12.94 28.21 -14.07
CA TYR A 947 -11.52 27.85 -14.08
C TYR A 947 -11.37 26.37 -14.46
N TYR A 948 -10.46 26.07 -15.38
CA TYR A 948 -10.14 24.71 -15.79
C TYR A 948 -8.81 24.29 -15.17
N THR A 949 -8.83 23.24 -14.35
CA THR A 949 -7.60 22.57 -13.90
C THR A 949 -7.31 21.41 -14.84
N THR A 950 -6.11 21.38 -15.41
CA THR A 950 -5.69 20.26 -16.26
C THR A 950 -5.40 19.04 -15.41
N VAL A 951 -6.10 17.96 -15.72
CA VAL A 951 -5.97 16.65 -15.12
C VAL A 951 -4.95 15.82 -15.90
N TRP A 952 -5.13 15.66 -17.20
CA TRP A 952 -4.21 14.83 -18.01
C TRP A 952 -3.93 15.46 -19.35
N LYS A 953 -2.72 15.25 -19.89
CA LYS A 953 -2.28 15.84 -21.17
C LYS A 953 -1.92 14.74 -22.16
N GLY A 954 -2.51 14.80 -23.35
CA GLY A 954 -2.05 14.03 -24.51
C GLY A 954 -0.79 14.64 -25.15
N PRO A 955 -0.17 13.96 -26.13
CA PRO A 955 0.89 14.55 -26.95
C PRO A 955 0.40 15.76 -27.74
N GLU A 956 1.31 16.70 -28.01
CA GLU A 956 1.05 17.75 -29.01
C GLU A 956 0.99 17.14 -30.42
N PHE A 957 0.04 17.60 -31.24
CA PHE A 957 -0.11 17.18 -32.61
C PHE A 957 1.07 17.69 -33.46
N HIS A 958 1.72 16.78 -34.18
CA HIS A 958 2.78 17.10 -35.14
C HIS A 958 2.16 17.33 -36.53
N GLU A 959 2.54 18.42 -37.19
CA GLU A 959 2.04 18.83 -38.53
C GLU A 959 2.13 17.75 -39.61
N ALA A 960 3.17 16.91 -39.58
CA ALA A 960 3.36 15.80 -40.54
C ALA A 960 2.93 14.45 -39.96
N ASN A 961 2.13 14.42 -38.90
CA ASN A 961 1.70 13.19 -38.20
C ASN A 961 2.87 12.24 -37.87
N LYS A 962 3.99 12.81 -37.41
CA LYS A 962 5.26 12.13 -37.06
C LYS A 962 5.95 11.39 -38.22
N VAL A 963 5.57 11.63 -39.47
CA VAL A 963 6.22 11.05 -40.66
C VAL A 963 7.43 11.91 -41.05
N PRO A 964 8.67 11.36 -41.11
CA PRO A 964 9.84 12.11 -41.55
C PRO A 964 9.80 12.41 -43.06
N PRO A 965 10.61 13.36 -43.56
CA PRO A 965 10.72 13.64 -44.99
C PRO A 965 11.22 12.41 -45.77
N VAL A 966 10.61 12.14 -46.92
CA VAL A 966 10.94 11.01 -47.79
C VAL A 966 11.89 11.48 -48.89
N ASN A 967 12.98 10.74 -49.12
CA ASN A 967 13.96 11.11 -50.15
C ASN A 967 13.37 10.98 -51.55
N ILE A 968 13.65 11.98 -52.38
CA ILE A 968 13.37 11.92 -53.80
C ILE A 968 14.48 11.10 -54.45
N ARG A 969 14.11 9.97 -55.06
CA ARG A 969 15.09 9.03 -55.66
C ARG A 969 15.95 9.75 -56.69
N GLY A 970 17.28 9.62 -56.56
CA GLY A 970 18.26 10.18 -57.48
C GLY A 970 18.69 11.63 -57.21
N TYR A 971 18.14 12.30 -56.20
CA TYR A 971 18.41 13.71 -55.93
C TYR A 971 18.73 13.98 -54.45
N GLN A 972 19.54 15.00 -54.17
CA GLN A 972 19.86 15.46 -52.81
C GLN A 972 18.71 16.32 -52.24
N SER A 973 17.51 15.75 -52.21
CA SER A 973 16.28 16.42 -51.79
C SER A 973 15.25 15.46 -51.23
N SER A 974 14.34 15.97 -50.40
CA SER A 974 13.28 15.18 -49.77
C SER A 974 11.93 15.91 -49.80
N LEU A 975 10.83 15.16 -49.83
CA LEU A 975 9.45 15.66 -49.80
C LEU A 975 8.77 15.25 -48.48
N GLN A 976 7.98 16.14 -47.89
CA GLN A 976 7.15 15.84 -46.73
C GLN A 976 5.75 16.44 -46.87
N LEU A 977 4.72 15.62 -46.64
CA LEU A 977 3.34 16.07 -46.46
C LEU A 977 3.15 16.56 -45.03
N TYR A 978 2.51 17.70 -44.87
CA TYR A 978 2.16 18.27 -43.57
C TYR A 978 0.80 19.00 -43.64
N THR A 979 0.28 19.42 -42.49
CA THR A 979 -0.93 20.24 -42.42
C THR A 979 -0.68 21.65 -41.95
N GLU A 980 -1.42 22.59 -42.55
CA GLU A 980 -1.48 24.00 -42.20
C GLU A 980 -2.91 24.49 -42.37
N ASP A 981 -3.52 24.97 -41.29
CA ASP A 981 -4.93 25.38 -41.17
C ASP A 981 -5.94 24.34 -41.67
N GLY A 982 -5.67 23.05 -41.42
CA GLY A 982 -6.55 21.97 -41.88
C GLY A 982 -6.41 21.61 -43.36
N TYR A 983 -5.47 22.22 -44.08
CA TYR A 983 -5.18 21.89 -45.47
C TYR A 983 -3.94 21.01 -45.59
N ALA A 984 -3.94 20.17 -46.62
CA ALA A 984 -2.79 19.39 -47.05
C ALA A 984 -1.75 20.33 -47.68
N SER A 985 -0.55 20.28 -47.17
CA SER A 985 0.57 21.12 -47.58
C SER A 985 1.80 20.26 -47.81
N ALA A 986 2.69 20.68 -48.69
CA ALA A 986 3.91 19.96 -49.01
C ALA A 986 5.12 20.86 -48.77
N ARG A 987 6.21 20.26 -48.32
CA ARG A 987 7.50 20.94 -48.23
C ARG A 987 8.61 20.13 -48.86
N LEU A 988 9.49 20.83 -49.57
CA LEU A 988 10.69 20.31 -50.20
C LEU A 988 11.89 20.73 -49.35
N TYR A 989 12.70 19.74 -48.97
CA TYR A 989 14.00 19.93 -48.36
C TYR A 989 15.04 19.82 -49.46
N ILE A 990 15.74 20.92 -49.74
CA ILE A 990 16.80 20.98 -50.76
C ILE A 990 18.14 21.12 -50.06
N HIS A 991 19.05 20.16 -50.25
CA HIS A 991 20.37 20.24 -49.63
C HIS A 991 21.16 21.43 -50.21
N LYS A 992 21.92 22.15 -49.40
CA LYS A 992 22.66 23.37 -49.83
C LYS A 992 23.71 23.11 -50.91
N SER A 993 24.20 21.88 -51.05
CA SER A 993 25.08 21.51 -52.17
C SER A 993 24.33 21.35 -53.51
N PHE A 994 23.01 21.21 -53.50
CA PHE A 994 22.19 21.03 -54.70
C PHE A 994 21.81 22.38 -55.32
N VAL A 995 22.82 23.15 -55.73
CA VAL A 995 22.68 24.55 -56.13
C VAL A 995 21.86 24.76 -57.42
N ASN A 996 21.81 23.77 -58.32
CA ASN A 996 21.10 23.86 -59.61
C ASN A 996 19.69 23.21 -59.59
N TRP A 997 19.11 22.99 -58.40
CA TRP A 997 17.90 22.20 -58.26
C TRP A 997 16.68 22.75 -59.02
N LYS A 998 16.55 24.08 -59.14
CA LYS A 998 15.40 24.70 -59.83
C LYS A 998 15.36 24.39 -61.33
N ASN A 999 16.52 24.26 -61.96
CA ASN A 999 16.59 23.87 -63.38
C ASN A 999 16.35 22.37 -63.55
N VAL A 1000 16.78 21.55 -62.58
CA VAL A 1000 16.55 20.10 -62.58
C VAL A 1000 15.09 19.75 -62.31
N PHE A 1001 14.41 20.54 -61.48
CA PHE A 1001 13.00 20.39 -61.12
C PHE A 1001 12.08 21.37 -61.86
N ASP A 1002 12.52 21.94 -62.99
CA ASP A 1002 11.76 22.93 -63.77
C ASP A 1002 10.42 22.38 -64.28
N LYS A 1003 10.36 21.08 -64.56
CA LYS A 1003 9.15 20.34 -64.93
C LYS A 1003 8.77 19.24 -63.94
N ALA A 1004 9.18 19.41 -62.68
CA ALA A 1004 8.72 18.58 -61.58
C ALA A 1004 7.53 19.22 -60.85
N TRP A 1005 6.59 18.41 -60.41
CA TRP A 1005 5.41 18.87 -59.68
C TRP A 1005 5.04 17.91 -58.55
N VAL A 1006 4.31 18.44 -57.56
CA VAL A 1006 3.79 17.67 -56.42
C VAL A 1006 2.27 17.56 -56.55
N GLY A 1007 1.76 16.34 -56.66
CA GLY A 1007 0.32 16.05 -56.71
C GLY A 1007 -0.23 15.68 -55.35
N PHE A 1008 -1.44 16.14 -55.02
CA PHE A 1008 -2.15 15.81 -53.79
C PHE A 1008 -3.38 14.91 -54.07
N TYR A 1009 -3.52 13.84 -53.31
CA TYR A 1009 -4.51 12.78 -53.50
C TYR A 1009 -5.35 12.58 -52.25
N THR A 1010 -6.61 12.16 -52.41
CA THR A 1010 -7.52 11.86 -51.28
C THR A 1010 -7.41 10.44 -50.74
N SER A 1011 -6.74 9.55 -51.48
CA SER A 1011 -6.50 8.16 -51.10
C SER A 1011 -5.17 7.70 -51.68
N ASP A 1012 -4.52 6.80 -50.95
CA ASP A 1012 -3.34 6.04 -51.36
C ASP A 1012 -3.56 5.10 -52.54
N ALA A 1013 -4.79 4.60 -52.71
CA ALA A 1013 -5.18 3.77 -53.85
C ALA A 1013 -5.37 4.54 -55.17
N ALA A 1014 -5.29 5.88 -55.15
CA ALA A 1014 -5.50 6.69 -56.34
C ALA A 1014 -4.34 6.54 -57.35
N ASN A 1015 -4.67 6.49 -58.64
CA ASN A 1015 -3.68 6.51 -59.72
C ASN A 1015 -3.01 7.89 -59.82
N ASN A 1016 -1.80 7.96 -60.37
CA ASN A 1016 -1.03 9.22 -60.45
C ASN A 1016 -1.75 10.37 -61.18
N GLU A 1017 -2.66 10.06 -62.09
CA GLU A 1017 -3.46 11.05 -62.83
C GLU A 1017 -4.68 11.58 -62.05
N GLN A 1018 -5.06 10.93 -60.95
CA GLN A 1018 -6.27 11.24 -60.16
C GLN A 1018 -6.01 12.23 -59.03
N TYR A 1019 -4.99 13.09 -59.17
CA TYR A 1019 -4.72 14.13 -58.18
C TYR A 1019 -5.88 15.13 -58.11
N LYS A 1020 -6.16 15.67 -56.93
CA LYS A 1020 -7.19 16.71 -56.75
C LYS A 1020 -6.66 18.11 -57.00
N THR A 1021 -5.41 18.32 -56.63
CA THR A 1021 -4.68 19.57 -56.85
C THR A 1021 -3.20 19.25 -56.98
N HIS A 1022 -2.45 20.14 -57.63
CA HIS A 1022 -1.02 19.99 -57.82
C HIS A 1022 -0.33 21.36 -57.79
N GLU A 1023 0.99 21.35 -57.65
CA GLU A 1023 1.80 22.55 -57.82
C GLU A 1023 3.19 22.21 -58.36
N TRP A 1024 3.75 23.09 -59.18
CA TRP A 1024 5.11 22.98 -59.70
C TRP A 1024 6.14 23.23 -58.60
N CYS A 1025 7.22 22.44 -58.57
CA CYS A 1025 8.23 22.52 -57.52
C CYS A 1025 8.92 23.90 -57.46
N THR A 1026 9.06 24.57 -58.60
CA THR A 1026 9.64 25.92 -58.71
C THR A 1026 8.78 27.02 -58.09
N ASN A 1027 7.48 26.77 -57.89
CA ASN A 1027 6.53 27.71 -57.29
C ASN A 1027 6.48 27.62 -55.76
N PHE A 1028 7.13 26.62 -55.15
CA PHE A 1028 7.20 26.50 -53.70
C PHE A 1028 7.99 27.69 -53.12
N LYS A 1029 7.49 28.26 -52.02
CA LYS A 1029 8.05 29.46 -51.42
C LYS A 1029 9.10 29.11 -50.37
N SER A 1030 10.24 29.82 -50.40
CA SER A 1030 11.28 29.65 -49.38
C SER A 1030 10.75 30.01 -47.99
N SER A 1031 11.02 29.14 -47.02
CA SER A 1031 10.67 29.31 -45.62
C SER A 1031 11.94 29.59 -44.81
N LYS A 1032 12.01 30.74 -44.13
CA LYS A 1032 13.11 31.06 -43.22
C LYS A 1032 12.88 30.34 -41.89
N ASN A 1033 13.52 29.18 -41.72
CA ASN A 1033 13.52 28.44 -40.45
C ASN A 1033 14.93 28.48 -39.82
N ASP A 1034 15.00 28.80 -38.53
CA ASP A 1034 16.24 28.98 -37.76
C ASP A 1034 17.01 27.68 -37.43
N CYS A 1035 16.57 26.51 -37.88
CA CYS A 1035 17.07 25.22 -37.38
C CYS A 1035 17.58 24.21 -38.41
N SER A 1036 17.66 24.53 -39.71
CA SER A 1036 18.34 23.64 -40.69
C SER A 1036 19.60 24.29 -41.23
N LEU A 1037 20.76 23.78 -40.81
CA LEU A 1037 22.05 24.28 -41.27
C LEU A 1037 22.44 23.73 -42.65
N ASP A 1038 21.88 22.60 -43.08
CA ASP A 1038 22.31 21.89 -44.31
C ASP A 1038 21.25 21.90 -45.43
N TYR A 1039 19.99 22.25 -45.13
CA TYR A 1039 18.90 22.29 -46.10
C TYR A 1039 18.24 23.67 -46.19
N GLU A 1040 17.80 24.02 -47.39
CA GLU A 1040 16.81 25.06 -47.65
C GLU A 1040 15.42 24.42 -47.74
N ILE A 1041 14.43 25.02 -47.08
CA ILE A 1041 13.07 24.50 -47.04
C ILE A 1041 12.16 25.36 -47.91
N TYR A 1042 11.45 24.73 -48.84
CA TYR A 1042 10.45 25.36 -49.70
C TYR A 1042 9.07 24.76 -49.42
N GLN A 1043 8.03 25.58 -49.29
CA GLN A 1043 6.71 25.17 -48.81
C GLN A 1043 5.60 25.59 -49.77
N TYR A 1044 4.54 24.78 -49.82
CA TYR A 1044 3.31 25.06 -50.54
C TYR A 1044 2.10 24.54 -49.76
N LYS A 1045 1.07 25.40 -49.65
CA LYS A 1045 -0.21 25.08 -49.03
C LYS A 1045 -1.25 24.89 -50.12
N SER A 1046 -1.82 23.69 -50.22
CA SER A 1046 -2.86 23.39 -51.20
C SER A 1046 -4.26 23.82 -50.72
N SER A 1047 -5.26 23.72 -51.58
CA SER A 1047 -6.68 23.89 -51.23
C SER A 1047 -7.36 22.60 -50.76
N LEU A 1048 -6.67 21.45 -50.80
CA LEU A 1048 -7.23 20.17 -50.39
C LEU A 1048 -7.22 20.05 -48.87
N SER A 1049 -8.35 19.73 -48.24
CA SER A 1049 -8.41 19.43 -46.81
C SER A 1049 -7.54 18.22 -46.46
N ILE A 1050 -6.76 18.31 -45.37
CA ILE A 1050 -6.04 17.14 -44.85
C ILE A 1050 -7.04 16.17 -44.22
N GLY A 1051 -6.81 14.87 -44.38
CA GLY A 1051 -7.68 13.84 -43.81
C GLY A 1051 -7.08 12.45 -43.91
N PRO A 1052 -7.75 11.43 -43.35
CA PRO A 1052 -7.31 10.04 -43.47
C PRO A 1052 -7.16 9.63 -44.95
N GLY A 1053 -6.02 9.04 -45.31
CA GLY A 1053 -5.72 8.58 -46.69
C GLY A 1053 -5.12 9.64 -47.62
N VAL A 1054 -5.02 10.91 -47.21
CA VAL A 1054 -4.42 11.96 -48.05
C VAL A 1054 -2.93 11.71 -48.26
N GLN A 1055 -2.46 11.86 -49.50
CA GLN A 1055 -1.05 11.70 -49.89
C GLN A 1055 -0.55 12.85 -50.76
N ALA A 1056 0.77 13.08 -50.74
CA ALA A 1056 1.47 13.93 -51.70
C ALA A 1056 2.54 13.12 -52.44
N ARG A 1057 2.61 13.23 -53.76
CA ARG A 1057 3.59 12.50 -54.60
C ARG A 1057 4.40 13.47 -55.44
N PHE A 1058 5.71 13.25 -55.51
CA PHE A 1058 6.60 13.98 -56.41
C PHE A 1058 6.61 13.31 -57.79
N LEU A 1059 6.37 14.08 -58.84
CA LEU A 1059 6.29 13.60 -60.21
C LEU A 1059 7.20 14.42 -61.11
N LEU A 1060 8.02 13.72 -61.89
CA LEU A 1060 8.88 14.31 -62.90
C LEU A 1060 8.26 14.02 -64.27
N THR A 1061 7.93 15.06 -65.04
CA THR A 1061 7.56 14.84 -66.45
C THR A 1061 8.82 14.45 -67.22
N THR A 1062 8.82 13.25 -67.82
CA THR A 1062 9.99 12.69 -68.48
C THR A 1062 10.52 13.62 -69.58
N ASN A 1063 11.73 14.16 -69.38
CA ASN A 1063 12.86 14.02 -70.31
C ASN A 1063 14.10 14.78 -69.79
N TYR A 1064 15.06 14.06 -69.21
CA TYR A 1064 16.49 14.39 -69.33
C TYR A 1064 17.34 13.11 -69.32
N GLY A 1065 17.76 12.71 -70.53
CA GLY A 1065 19.10 12.22 -70.89
C GLY A 1065 19.72 11.05 -70.14
N THR A 1066 19.48 9.84 -70.65
CA THR A 1066 20.45 8.75 -70.92
C THR A 1066 21.79 8.76 -70.17
N SER A 1067 21.92 7.87 -69.18
CA SER A 1067 23.00 6.88 -69.01
C SER A 1067 23.13 6.52 -67.53
N ILE A 1068 22.47 5.42 -67.12
CA ILE A 1068 22.98 4.34 -66.26
C ILE A 1068 21.85 3.28 -66.24
N THR A 1069 22.27 2.03 -66.38
CA THR A 1069 21.55 0.79 -66.71
C THR A 1069 20.34 0.44 -65.82
N PRO A 1070 19.40 -0.40 -66.32
CA PRO A 1070 18.03 -0.50 -65.81
C PRO A 1070 17.92 -1.44 -64.60
N PHE A 1071 17.26 -0.97 -63.54
CA PHE A 1071 16.55 -1.86 -62.60
C PHE A 1071 15.05 -1.72 -62.82
N ARG A 1072 14.37 -2.87 -62.77
CA ARG A 1072 13.01 -3.17 -63.23
C ARG A 1072 11.92 -2.18 -62.79
N LYS A 1073 10.96 -2.01 -63.71
CA LYS A 1073 9.59 -1.53 -63.50
C LYS A 1073 8.93 -2.23 -62.30
N GLN A 1074 8.76 -1.50 -61.21
CA GLN A 1074 7.55 -1.35 -60.39
C GLN A 1074 7.95 -0.47 -59.19
N ASP A 1075 6.96 0.08 -58.50
CA ASP A 1075 7.09 0.78 -57.21
C ASP A 1075 7.34 2.30 -57.31
N ALA A 1076 6.20 2.99 -57.45
CA ALA A 1076 5.97 4.32 -56.90
C ALA A 1076 6.28 4.35 -55.39
N ILE A 1077 6.64 5.52 -54.88
CA ILE A 1077 6.61 5.82 -53.44
C ILE A 1077 5.17 6.09 -53.03
#